data_AF-A0A066PV68-F1
#
_entry.id   AF-A0A066PV68-F1
#
_cell.length_a   1.000
_cell.length_b   1.000
_cell.length_c   1.000
_cell.angle_alpha   90.00
_cell.angle_beta   90.00
_cell.angle_gamma   90.00
#
_symmetry.space_group_name_H-M   'P 1'
#
loop_
_entity.id
_entity.type
_entity.pdbx_description
1 polymer ?
#
loop_
_entity_poly.entity_id
_entity_poly.type
_entity_poly.pdbx_seq_one_letter_code
_entity_poly.pdbx_strand_id
1 'polypeptide(L)'
;MTSLTDQIIRPQANMFDPLWYKDAVIYQVHVKSFFDKNNDGVGDFAGLTEKLDYIAELGVTAVWILPFYPSPRRDDGYDISAYRAVHPEYGSLGDLRRFIDAAHRRGLRVITELVVNHTSDQHPWFQRARHARPGSAARNYYVWSDTDRKYDGTRIIFLDTEKSNWTWDPVAGAYYWHRFYSHQPDLNFDNPRVLQEVLGIMRFWLDLGVDGMRLDAVPYLIERDGTNNENLPETHAILKQIRAALDAHAPGRMLLAEANQWPEDARPYFGEGDECHMAFHFPLMPRMYMAIAQEDRFPISDIMRQTPEIPENCQWAVFLRNHDELTLEMVTDKERDYLWETYAADRRARINLGIRRRLAPLLERDRRRIELMNGLLLSMPGTPVIYYGDEIGMGDNIHLGDRDGVRTPMQWSPDRNGGFSRADPAALVLPPIMDPLYGYQALNVEAQAKDPYSLLNWMRRMLAVRRRHRAFGRGGLRFLYPGNRKVLAYVREWTDQDGGEETILCVYNLARTAQAVELDLATFDGRIPLDLIGGAPFPPVGQLPYMLTLPPFAFYWFSLTTEAAMPFWRIQPSEPLPDYITLVMRLGLADLVAVDSRHSLETEILPPYLQRRRWFAAKDRHVRSVTIANAHMLGTAEDDFLLCEIEVEFAGEGRGDVYLLPLAVVWDDGPVASIVQQLALARIRRHRRVGYLTDAFALDRFCHDIIARLRTKSCISLDSGRLSYEPTALIDDLPPLDDAEIRRFSAEQSNSSLIVGDAAVMKILRRTERGIHPETEMSRFLTDASFANIPALLGEVVRLDPDGERRTLIVVQQFVRNQGDAWQWTLDVLGRAVDGAIHAELRDPGGIDPLSGYLSFVSVIGRRLAEMHSVLAQFGTGPDFAPERAGEAEIAAWAEGAKGQLDAAVAAVEQMADRAGPETQGLIRRLRDERTAIETRLRRLAEAGAGTLLTRVHGDFHLGQVLVAQGDAFIIDFEGEPIKPIAERRKKSSPLRDVAGLLRSLDYAAATVERAAFAASERGEDRQQAMIARFRTDAAAAFIEAYRAVAMTAPRPWITEAAWRDVLALFMIEKAAYEICYEAANRPGWIDIPLSGLVRIHERHEGGGDAGIG
;
A
#
# COMPACT_ATOMS: atom_id res chain seq x y z
N MET A 1 32.04 -24.58 13.48
CA MET A 1 33.29 -23.81 13.29
C MET A 1 33.86 -24.16 11.93
N THR A 2 34.37 -23.14 11.24
CA THR A 2 34.90 -23.06 9.85
C THR A 2 33.91 -23.15 8.67
N SER A 3 33.80 -22.01 7.97
CA SER A 3 33.51 -21.81 6.54
C SER A 3 32.06 -21.90 6.02
N LEU A 4 31.27 -20.84 6.23
CA LEU A 4 30.08 -20.50 5.42
C LEU A 4 29.95 -18.98 5.15
N THR A 5 31.06 -18.22 5.21
CA THR A 5 31.06 -16.75 5.14
C THR A 5 31.45 -16.15 3.79
N ASP A 6 31.52 -16.92 2.71
CA ASP A 6 32.08 -16.45 1.42
C ASP A 6 31.16 -16.59 0.19
N GLN A 7 29.83 -16.62 0.37
CA GLN A 7 28.87 -16.67 -0.76
C GLN A 7 27.73 -15.64 -0.73
N ILE A 8 27.88 -14.51 -0.03
CA ILE A 8 26.85 -13.46 0.00
C ILE A 8 27.42 -12.12 -0.49
N ILE A 9 27.89 -12.06 -1.74
CA ILE A 9 27.86 -10.85 -2.57
C ILE A 9 27.74 -11.30 -4.04
N ARG A 10 26.52 -11.50 -4.54
CA ARG A 10 26.26 -11.43 -5.99
C ARG A 10 25.49 -10.14 -6.30
N PRO A 11 26.16 -9.07 -6.75
CA PRO A 11 25.51 -7.97 -7.43
C PRO A 11 25.61 -8.29 -8.93
N GLN A 12 24.78 -9.20 -9.42
CA GLN A 12 24.78 -9.56 -10.85
C GLN A 12 23.36 -9.60 -11.41
N ALA A 13 22.75 -8.42 -11.46
CA ALA A 13 21.82 -7.99 -12.51
C ALA A 13 21.78 -6.45 -12.45
N ASN A 14 21.99 -5.74 -13.56
CA ASN A 14 22.01 -4.27 -13.73
C ASN A 14 23.29 -3.44 -13.48
N MET A 15 24.51 -4.00 -13.50
CA MET A 15 25.70 -3.14 -13.72
C MET A 15 25.85 -2.64 -15.17
N PHE A 16 25.02 -3.13 -16.10
CA PHE A 16 25.08 -2.84 -17.54
C PHE A 16 23.78 -2.25 -18.12
N ASP A 17 22.90 -1.61 -17.32
CA ASP A 17 21.81 -0.80 -17.91
C ASP A 17 22.40 0.54 -18.42
N PRO A 18 22.49 0.76 -19.75
CA PRO A 18 22.99 2.03 -20.28
C PRO A 18 22.07 3.22 -19.95
N LEU A 19 20.81 2.97 -19.56
CA LEU A 19 19.81 3.98 -19.22
C LEU A 19 19.58 4.10 -17.71
N TRP A 20 20.54 3.69 -16.87
CA TRP A 20 20.43 3.69 -15.40
C TRP A 20 19.95 5.04 -14.83
N TYR A 21 20.30 6.15 -15.49
CA TYR A 21 19.93 7.49 -15.08
C TYR A 21 18.41 7.71 -15.11
N LYS A 22 17.63 6.96 -15.91
CA LYS A 22 16.17 7.06 -15.94
C LYS A 22 15.49 6.61 -14.67
N ASP A 23 16.10 5.66 -13.96
CA ASP A 23 15.59 5.12 -12.69
C ASP A 23 16.30 5.75 -11.48
N ALA A 24 17.22 6.68 -11.71
CA ALA A 24 18.04 7.24 -10.65
C ALA A 24 17.23 8.17 -9.71
N VAL A 25 17.84 8.43 -8.55
CA VAL A 25 17.52 9.55 -7.66
C VAL A 25 18.85 10.20 -7.36
N ILE A 26 19.01 11.45 -7.80
CA ILE A 26 20.26 12.18 -7.73
C ILE A 26 20.27 13.04 -6.45
N TYR A 27 21.36 12.99 -5.70
CA TYR A 27 21.58 13.84 -4.52
C TYR A 27 22.69 14.85 -4.82
N GLN A 28 22.34 16.12 -4.90
CA GLN A 28 23.28 17.22 -5.14
C GLN A 28 23.96 17.62 -3.82
N VAL A 29 25.29 17.49 -3.77
CA VAL A 29 26.09 17.75 -2.58
C VAL A 29 27.27 18.68 -2.87
N HIS A 30 27.59 19.52 -1.89
CA HIS A 30 28.80 20.34 -1.90
C HIS A 30 29.83 19.77 -0.93
N VAL A 31 31.02 19.38 -1.41
CA VAL A 31 32.09 18.80 -0.56
C VAL A 31 32.41 19.73 0.63
N LYS A 32 32.65 21.02 0.35
CA LYS A 32 32.96 22.07 1.34
C LYS A 32 31.99 22.15 2.52
N SER A 33 30.73 21.78 2.34
CA SER A 33 29.66 22.02 3.31
C SER A 33 29.03 20.72 3.85
N PHE A 34 29.48 19.55 3.41
CA PHE A 34 28.81 18.31 3.80
C PHE A 34 29.34 17.71 5.10
N PHE A 35 30.64 17.43 5.22
CA PHE A 35 31.25 16.97 6.47
C PHE A 35 32.76 17.20 6.45
N ASP A 36 33.28 17.79 7.53
CA ASP A 36 34.69 18.10 7.73
C ASP A 36 35.31 17.03 8.65
N LYS A 37 36.21 16.22 8.09
CA LYS A 37 36.86 15.12 8.82
C LYS A 37 38.12 15.57 9.54
N ASN A 38 38.90 16.44 8.91
CA ASN A 38 40.20 16.85 9.42
C ASN A 38 40.11 17.99 10.47
N ASN A 39 38.92 18.59 10.62
CA ASN A 39 38.57 19.70 11.52
C ASN A 39 39.28 21.02 11.20
N ASP A 40 39.51 21.32 9.92
CA ASP A 40 40.04 22.61 9.46
C ASP A 40 38.96 23.67 9.19
N GLY A 41 37.68 23.29 9.26
CA GLY A 41 36.52 24.14 9.04
C GLY A 41 35.92 24.03 7.63
N VAL A 42 36.50 23.20 6.75
CA VAL A 42 36.05 22.95 5.38
C VAL A 42 35.73 21.47 5.21
N GLY A 43 34.61 21.15 4.56
CA GLY A 43 34.27 19.77 4.26
C GLY A 43 35.20 19.16 3.20
N ASP A 44 35.48 17.87 3.32
CA ASP A 44 36.50 17.17 2.52
C ASP A 44 36.02 15.79 2.01
N PHE A 45 36.75 15.18 1.06
CA PHE A 45 36.36 13.89 0.48
C PHE A 45 36.40 12.73 1.47
N ALA A 46 37.29 12.76 2.48
CA ALA A 46 37.31 11.74 3.51
C ALA A 46 36.05 11.84 4.39
N GLY A 47 35.61 13.07 4.68
CA GLY A 47 34.37 13.35 5.37
C GLY A 47 33.14 12.95 4.57
N LEU A 48 33.07 13.31 3.29
CA LEU A 48 31.99 12.86 2.41
C LEU A 48 31.92 11.33 2.31
N THR A 49 33.08 10.65 2.27
CA THR A 49 33.15 9.18 2.29
C THR A 49 32.54 8.58 3.55
N GLU A 50 32.77 9.19 4.73
CA GLU A 50 32.19 8.75 6.01
C GLU A 50 30.66 8.87 6.05
N LYS A 51 30.09 9.78 5.25
CA LYS A 51 28.65 10.02 5.19
C LYS A 51 27.94 9.30 4.04
N LEU A 52 28.64 8.44 3.29
CA LEU A 52 28.02 7.65 2.22
C LEU A 52 26.95 6.68 2.73
N ASP A 53 27.06 6.18 3.96
CA ASP A 53 26.04 5.31 4.56
C ASP A 53 24.72 6.08 4.73
N TYR A 54 24.76 7.32 5.22
CA TYR A 54 23.58 8.19 5.31
C TYR A 54 22.93 8.43 3.94
N ILE A 55 23.75 8.71 2.92
CA ILE A 55 23.27 8.93 1.55
C ILE A 55 22.61 7.66 1.00
N ALA A 56 23.24 6.49 1.17
CA ALA A 56 22.67 5.23 0.72
C ALA A 56 21.36 4.89 1.46
N GLU A 57 21.32 5.08 2.78
CA GLU A 57 20.13 4.87 3.62
C GLU A 57 18.98 5.83 3.27
N LEU A 58 19.26 7.02 2.74
CA LEU A 58 18.22 7.92 2.25
C LEU A 58 17.42 7.28 1.09
N GLY A 59 18.04 6.35 0.35
CA GLY A 59 17.45 5.69 -0.81
C GLY A 59 17.82 6.34 -2.14
N VAL A 60 18.83 7.23 -2.16
CA VAL A 60 19.35 7.80 -3.40
C VAL A 60 20.27 6.81 -4.13
N THR A 61 20.48 7.00 -5.43
CA THR A 61 21.25 6.07 -6.27
C THR A 61 22.40 6.74 -7.04
N ALA A 62 22.45 8.07 -7.04
CA ALA A 62 23.56 8.83 -7.60
C ALA A 62 23.86 10.07 -6.75
N VAL A 63 25.14 10.42 -6.66
CA VAL A 63 25.62 11.63 -5.99
C VAL A 63 26.19 12.56 -7.04
N TRP A 64 25.62 13.76 -7.16
CA TRP A 64 26.17 14.83 -7.97
C TRP A 64 26.96 15.78 -7.08
N ILE A 65 28.25 15.91 -7.38
CA ILE A 65 29.19 16.71 -6.61
C ILE A 65 29.47 18.00 -7.36
N LEU A 66 29.27 19.12 -6.67
CA LEU A 66 29.63 20.47 -7.14
C LEU A 66 31.14 20.60 -7.39
N PRO A 67 31.63 21.69 -8.03
CA PRO A 67 33.03 21.80 -8.41
C PRO A 67 33.97 21.64 -7.22
N PHE A 68 34.88 20.66 -7.31
CA PHE A 68 35.89 20.35 -6.30
C PHE A 68 37.32 20.62 -6.79
N TYR A 69 37.44 21.29 -7.93
CA TYR A 69 38.71 21.58 -8.60
C TYR A 69 39.45 22.73 -7.90
N PRO A 70 40.78 22.83 -8.03
CA PRO A 70 41.51 24.04 -7.63
C PRO A 70 40.90 25.27 -8.29
N SER A 71 40.57 26.26 -7.48
CA SER A 71 39.84 27.48 -7.85
C SER A 71 40.14 28.55 -6.79
N PRO A 72 40.16 29.84 -7.14
CA PRO A 72 40.21 30.90 -6.14
C PRO A 72 38.86 31.10 -5.40
N ARG A 73 37.81 30.33 -5.77
CA ARG A 73 36.46 30.30 -5.22
C ARG A 73 35.77 31.66 -5.23
N ARG A 74 35.98 32.44 -6.27
CA ARG A 74 35.27 33.72 -6.46
C ARG A 74 33.86 33.52 -7.01
N ASP A 75 33.63 32.36 -7.63
CA ASP A 75 32.30 31.82 -7.92
C ASP A 75 32.19 30.38 -7.36
N ASP A 76 32.66 30.21 -6.13
CA ASP A 76 32.54 29.00 -5.34
C ASP A 76 33.03 27.69 -6.00
N GLY A 77 34.03 27.79 -6.88
CA GLY A 77 34.63 26.64 -7.57
C GLY A 77 34.27 26.52 -9.04
N TYR A 78 33.27 27.25 -9.53
CA TYR A 78 32.94 27.31 -10.97
C TYR A 78 34.01 28.05 -11.78
N ASP A 79 34.75 28.96 -11.13
CA ASP A 79 35.97 29.57 -11.65
C ASP A 79 37.19 28.61 -11.51
N ILE A 80 37.28 27.62 -12.41
CA ILE A 80 38.31 26.56 -12.34
C ILE A 80 39.70 27.06 -12.76
N SER A 81 40.72 26.83 -11.92
CA SER A 81 42.13 27.13 -12.21
C SER A 81 42.97 25.90 -12.61
N ALA A 82 42.50 24.68 -12.30
CA ALA A 82 43.12 23.44 -12.77
C ALA A 82 42.11 22.26 -12.86
N TYR A 83 41.75 21.86 -14.08
CA TYR A 83 40.71 20.84 -14.31
C TYR A 83 41.05 19.39 -13.92
N ARG A 84 42.32 19.02 -13.79
CA ARG A 84 42.77 17.62 -13.55
C ARG A 84 43.33 17.41 -12.14
N ALA A 85 42.88 18.22 -11.19
CA ALA A 85 43.33 18.19 -9.80
C ALA A 85 42.14 18.38 -8.86
N VAL A 86 42.35 18.05 -7.58
CA VAL A 86 41.41 18.30 -6.49
C VAL A 86 41.89 19.51 -5.70
N HIS A 87 40.97 20.39 -5.28
CA HIS A 87 41.30 21.54 -4.44
C HIS A 87 41.98 21.06 -3.15
N PRO A 88 43.12 21.65 -2.72
CA PRO A 88 43.88 21.14 -1.58
C PRO A 88 43.08 21.00 -0.27
N GLU A 89 42.13 21.90 -0.01
CA GLU A 89 41.23 21.82 1.15
C GLU A 89 40.25 20.65 1.11
N TYR A 90 39.91 20.11 -0.08
CA TYR A 90 39.01 18.96 -0.21
C TYR A 90 39.74 17.62 -0.15
N GLY A 91 41.08 17.65 -0.14
CA GLY A 91 41.96 16.47 -0.10
C GLY A 91 42.71 16.25 -1.41
N SER A 92 43.10 14.99 -1.65
CA SER A 92 43.91 14.58 -2.80
C SER A 92 43.10 13.84 -3.86
N LEU A 93 43.69 13.64 -5.04
CA LEU A 93 43.12 12.76 -6.07
C LEU A 93 42.92 11.32 -5.55
N GLY A 94 43.78 10.87 -4.62
CA GLY A 94 43.64 9.58 -3.96
C GLY A 94 42.43 9.49 -3.02
N ASP A 95 42.06 10.60 -2.36
CA ASP A 95 40.85 10.67 -1.54
C ASP A 95 39.60 10.57 -2.40
N LEU A 96 39.56 11.31 -3.52
CA LEU A 96 38.46 11.22 -4.49
C LEU A 96 38.32 9.79 -5.04
N ARG A 97 39.43 9.11 -5.41
CA ARG A 97 39.35 7.73 -5.90
C ARG A 97 38.77 6.79 -4.84
N ARG A 98 39.19 6.93 -3.58
CA ARG A 98 38.62 6.16 -2.47
C ARG A 98 37.12 6.43 -2.28
N PHE A 99 36.71 7.70 -2.42
CA PHE A 99 35.31 8.10 -2.38
C PHE A 99 34.51 7.42 -3.50
N ILE A 100 34.97 7.49 -4.76
CA ILE A 100 34.29 6.86 -5.91
C ILE A 100 34.15 5.36 -5.68
N ASP A 101 35.23 4.68 -5.31
CA ASP A 101 35.20 3.23 -5.06
C ASP A 101 34.24 2.89 -3.89
N ALA A 102 34.17 3.74 -2.86
CA ALA A 102 33.27 3.57 -1.72
C ALA A 102 31.79 3.82 -2.06
N ALA A 103 31.51 4.76 -2.96
CA ALA A 103 30.18 5.03 -3.50
C ALA A 103 29.71 3.84 -4.35
N HIS A 104 30.56 3.37 -5.27
CA HIS A 104 30.25 2.21 -6.13
C HIS A 104 29.98 0.94 -5.33
N ARG A 105 30.74 0.67 -4.25
CA ARG A 105 30.47 -0.47 -3.34
C ARG A 105 29.09 -0.43 -2.69
N ARG A 106 28.47 0.75 -2.59
CA ARG A 106 27.12 0.96 -2.06
C ARG A 106 26.06 1.06 -3.16
N GLY A 107 26.44 0.86 -4.42
CA GLY A 107 25.55 1.01 -5.57
C GLY A 107 25.22 2.46 -5.91
N LEU A 108 26.00 3.43 -5.42
CA LEU A 108 25.85 4.85 -5.74
C LEU A 108 26.72 5.22 -6.93
N ARG A 109 26.12 5.83 -7.95
CA ARG A 109 26.85 6.44 -9.08
C ARG A 109 27.39 7.82 -8.69
N VAL A 110 28.48 8.25 -9.31
CA VAL A 110 29.11 9.56 -9.06
C VAL A 110 29.03 10.43 -10.31
N ILE A 111 28.43 11.60 -10.17
CA ILE A 111 28.32 12.63 -11.20
C ILE A 111 29.16 13.83 -10.77
N THR A 112 29.97 14.38 -11.68
CA THR A 112 30.79 15.57 -11.40
C THR A 112 30.41 16.71 -12.34
N GLU A 113 30.85 17.92 -12.00
CA GLU A 113 30.72 19.08 -12.90
C GLU A 113 31.73 19.02 -14.04
N LEU A 114 31.35 19.50 -15.22
CA LEU A 114 32.27 19.82 -16.30
C LEU A 114 31.94 21.23 -16.78
N VAL A 115 32.64 22.22 -16.22
CA VAL A 115 32.52 23.63 -16.62
C VAL A 115 33.24 23.81 -17.95
N VAL A 116 32.47 23.77 -19.03
CA VAL A 116 32.98 23.79 -20.40
C VAL A 116 33.09 25.20 -20.97
N ASN A 117 32.26 26.14 -20.50
CA ASN A 117 32.17 27.47 -21.11
C ASN A 117 33.38 28.37 -20.82
N HIS A 118 33.88 28.34 -19.59
CA HIS A 118 34.85 29.33 -19.10
C HIS A 118 35.85 28.70 -18.12
N THR A 119 36.92 29.44 -17.82
CA THR A 119 37.89 29.08 -16.77
C THR A 119 38.07 30.26 -15.80
N SER A 120 38.74 30.08 -14.67
CA SER A 120 39.26 31.22 -13.89
C SER A 120 40.25 32.06 -14.71
N ASP A 121 40.28 33.38 -14.47
CA ASP A 121 41.35 34.26 -14.93
C ASP A 121 42.73 33.83 -14.40
N GLN A 122 42.81 33.07 -13.30
CA GLN A 122 44.04 32.50 -12.78
C GLN A 122 44.47 31.21 -13.48
N HIS A 123 43.63 30.65 -14.36
CA HIS A 123 43.96 29.43 -15.09
C HIS A 123 45.25 29.63 -15.91
N PRO A 124 46.19 28.66 -15.93
CA PRO A 124 47.43 28.79 -16.71
C PRO A 124 47.21 29.07 -18.20
N TRP A 125 46.05 28.70 -18.74
CA TRP A 125 45.67 29.03 -20.11
C TRP A 125 45.45 30.54 -20.28
N PHE A 126 44.66 31.19 -19.41
CA PHE A 126 44.40 32.63 -19.49
C PHE A 126 45.66 33.44 -19.23
N GLN A 127 46.44 33.05 -18.22
CA GLN A 127 47.72 33.69 -17.92
C GLN A 127 48.67 33.64 -19.13
N ARG A 128 48.74 32.51 -19.85
CA ARG A 128 49.50 32.46 -21.12
C ARG A 128 48.85 33.30 -22.22
N ALA A 129 47.53 33.27 -22.35
CA ALA A 129 46.80 33.99 -23.39
C ALA A 129 46.98 35.52 -23.29
N ARG A 130 46.84 36.10 -22.10
CA ARG A 130 46.97 37.54 -21.88
C ARG A 130 48.38 38.08 -22.17
N HIS A 131 49.41 37.25 -21.97
CA HIS A 131 50.81 37.59 -22.29
C HIS A 131 51.21 37.24 -23.72
N ALA A 132 50.38 36.49 -24.46
CA ALA A 132 50.69 36.06 -25.82
C ALA A 132 50.33 37.14 -26.85
N ARG A 133 51.05 37.12 -27.98
CA ARG A 133 50.80 38.03 -29.10
C ARG A 133 49.39 37.80 -29.70
N PRO A 134 48.70 38.85 -30.18
CA PRO A 134 47.43 38.71 -30.91
C PRO A 134 47.51 37.67 -32.03
N GLY A 135 46.47 36.84 -32.16
CA GLY A 135 46.37 35.77 -33.17
C GLY A 135 47.20 34.50 -32.90
N SER A 136 48.02 34.47 -31.84
CA SER A 136 48.80 33.27 -31.49
C SER A 136 47.92 32.13 -30.94
N ALA A 137 48.42 30.90 -31.03
CA ALA A 137 47.66 29.75 -30.57
C ALA A 137 47.33 29.78 -29.07
N ALA A 138 48.18 30.40 -28.24
CA ALA A 138 47.92 30.59 -26.82
C ALA A 138 46.90 31.71 -26.57
N ARG A 139 46.92 32.78 -27.37
CA ARG A 139 45.94 33.87 -27.28
C ARG A 139 44.53 33.39 -27.60
N ASN A 140 44.39 32.58 -28.64
CA ASN A 140 43.11 32.10 -29.18
C ASN A 140 42.44 31.01 -28.32
N TYR A 141 42.91 30.75 -27.10
CA TYR A 141 42.15 29.93 -26.14
C TYR A 141 40.93 30.68 -25.58
N TYR A 142 40.94 32.00 -25.64
CA TYR A 142 39.87 32.88 -25.15
C TYR A 142 39.41 33.82 -26.26
N VAL A 143 38.26 34.44 -26.06
CA VAL A 143 37.64 35.36 -27.00
C VAL A 143 38.11 36.79 -26.69
N TRP A 144 38.76 37.43 -27.67
CA TRP A 144 39.37 38.76 -27.53
C TRP A 144 38.79 39.76 -28.54
N SER A 145 38.76 41.04 -28.17
CA SER A 145 38.36 42.14 -29.04
C SER A 145 39.09 43.43 -28.69
N ASP A 146 39.37 44.27 -29.69
CA ASP A 146 39.94 45.62 -29.46
C ASP A 146 38.89 46.61 -28.92
N THR A 147 37.61 46.26 -29.00
CA THR A 147 36.47 47.07 -28.52
C THR A 147 35.46 46.20 -27.78
N ASP A 148 34.63 46.82 -26.93
CA ASP A 148 33.50 46.20 -26.23
C ASP A 148 32.21 46.15 -27.07
N ARG A 149 32.29 46.41 -28.38
CA ARG A 149 31.11 46.60 -29.26
C ARG A 149 30.65 45.35 -30.01
N LYS A 150 31.38 44.24 -29.90
CA LYS A 150 31.00 42.97 -30.52
C LYS A 150 29.89 42.28 -29.72
N TYR A 151 29.08 41.47 -30.41
CA TYR A 151 27.99 40.71 -29.79
C TYR A 151 26.91 41.59 -29.14
N ASP A 152 26.66 42.77 -29.74
CA ASP A 152 25.62 43.69 -29.28
C ASP A 152 24.24 43.01 -29.28
N GLY A 153 23.44 43.31 -28.24
CA GLY A 153 22.16 42.65 -27.99
C GLY A 153 22.22 41.38 -27.11
N THR A 154 23.41 40.93 -26.69
CA THR A 154 23.55 39.84 -25.70
C THR A 154 23.18 40.33 -24.30
N ARG A 155 22.36 39.58 -23.57
CA ARG A 155 22.03 39.90 -22.17
C ARG A 155 23.22 39.67 -21.23
N ILE A 156 23.21 40.39 -20.10
CA ILE A 156 24.13 40.16 -18.98
C ILE A 156 23.41 39.26 -17.97
N ILE A 157 24.02 38.14 -17.59
CA ILE A 157 23.42 37.16 -16.66
C ILE A 157 23.48 37.69 -15.22
N PHE A 158 24.67 38.09 -14.76
CA PHE A 158 24.89 38.66 -13.42
C PHE A 158 24.78 40.18 -13.40
N LEU A 159 23.60 40.68 -13.77
CA LEU A 159 23.27 42.11 -13.86
C LEU A 159 23.47 42.92 -12.57
N ASP A 160 23.46 42.28 -11.40
CA ASP A 160 23.72 42.95 -10.12
C ASP A 160 25.21 43.28 -9.90
N THR A 161 26.11 42.62 -10.64
CA THR A 161 27.57 42.74 -10.46
C THR A 161 28.29 43.23 -11.72
N GLU A 162 27.99 42.64 -12.87
CA GLU A 162 28.68 42.92 -14.13
C GLU A 162 27.96 44.01 -14.93
N LYS A 163 28.73 44.94 -15.50
CA LYS A 163 28.20 46.05 -16.31
C LYS A 163 28.23 45.76 -17.82
N SER A 164 29.01 44.78 -18.22
CA SER A 164 29.27 44.37 -19.59
C SER A 164 29.74 42.93 -19.59
N ASN A 165 29.54 42.23 -20.71
CA ASN A 165 30.15 40.91 -20.97
C ASN A 165 31.58 41.03 -21.52
N TRP A 166 32.10 42.25 -21.65
CA TRP A 166 33.49 42.54 -22.04
C TRP A 166 34.23 43.26 -20.92
N THR A 167 35.39 42.74 -20.54
CA THR A 167 36.29 43.37 -19.57
C THR A 167 37.65 43.67 -20.21
N TRP A 168 38.19 44.88 -19.96
CA TRP A 168 39.51 45.29 -20.43
C TRP A 168 40.62 44.61 -19.63
N ASP A 169 41.50 43.87 -20.31
CA ASP A 169 42.72 43.33 -19.69
C ASP A 169 43.92 44.26 -19.96
N PRO A 170 44.52 44.88 -18.92
CA PRO A 170 45.59 45.87 -19.09
C PRO A 170 46.92 45.25 -19.56
N VAL A 171 47.13 43.94 -19.38
CA VAL A 171 48.34 43.24 -19.82
C VAL A 171 48.23 42.89 -21.30
N ALA A 172 47.05 42.43 -21.69
CA ALA A 172 46.73 42.00 -23.03
C ALA A 172 46.47 43.16 -24.00
N GLY A 173 46.16 44.36 -23.46
CA GLY A 173 45.82 45.56 -24.22
C GLY A 173 44.56 45.38 -25.06
N ALA A 174 43.61 44.57 -24.60
CA ALA A 174 42.38 44.22 -25.32
C ALA A 174 41.27 43.83 -24.33
N TYR A 175 40.02 43.84 -24.80
CA TYR A 175 38.89 43.27 -24.09
C TYR A 175 38.85 41.75 -24.26
N TYR A 176 38.42 41.04 -23.22
CA TYR A 176 38.05 39.62 -23.30
C TYR A 176 36.58 39.43 -22.92
N TRP A 177 35.98 38.40 -23.48
CA TRP A 177 34.59 38.03 -23.26
C TRP A 177 34.42 37.20 -21.99
N HIS A 178 33.31 37.43 -21.29
CA HIS A 178 32.83 36.60 -20.19
C HIS A 178 31.31 36.68 -20.10
N ARG A 179 30.63 35.54 -19.97
CA ARG A 179 29.17 35.50 -19.75
C ARG A 179 28.75 35.64 -18.30
N PHE A 180 29.65 35.22 -17.41
CA PHE A 180 29.50 35.26 -15.96
C PHE A 180 30.35 36.41 -15.41
N TYR A 181 31.04 36.22 -14.28
CA TYR A 181 31.90 37.25 -13.73
C TYR A 181 33.11 37.54 -14.62
N SER A 182 33.64 38.75 -14.52
CA SER A 182 34.86 39.19 -15.22
C SER A 182 36.07 38.28 -14.95
N HIS A 183 36.12 37.57 -13.82
CA HIS A 183 37.17 36.61 -13.52
C HIS A 183 36.92 35.19 -14.05
N GLN A 184 35.90 35.02 -14.87
CA GLN A 184 35.55 33.79 -15.59
C GLN A 184 35.62 34.02 -17.11
N PRO A 185 36.83 34.26 -17.68
CA PRO A 185 36.98 34.44 -19.11
C PRO A 185 36.51 33.22 -19.91
N ASP A 186 35.71 33.47 -20.93
CA ASP A 186 35.09 32.44 -21.77
C ASP A 186 36.10 31.80 -22.74
N LEU A 187 36.01 30.48 -22.86
CA LEU A 187 36.82 29.68 -23.76
C LEU A 187 36.34 29.84 -25.20
N ASN A 188 37.29 29.97 -26.13
CA ASN A 188 36.97 30.15 -27.54
C ASN A 188 36.78 28.80 -28.25
N PHE A 189 35.53 28.37 -28.42
CA PHE A 189 35.22 27.10 -29.08
C PHE A 189 35.37 27.12 -30.62
N ASP A 190 35.55 28.29 -31.26
CA ASP A 190 36.00 28.34 -32.67
C ASP A 190 37.44 27.82 -32.84
N ASN A 191 38.20 27.73 -31.74
CA ASN A 191 39.51 27.09 -31.73
C ASN A 191 39.37 25.58 -31.41
N PRO A 192 39.64 24.67 -32.37
CA PRO A 192 39.45 23.23 -32.16
C PRO A 192 40.32 22.63 -31.06
N ARG A 193 41.40 23.33 -30.64
CA ARG A 193 42.22 22.90 -29.51
C ARG A 193 41.49 22.99 -28.17
N VAL A 194 40.56 23.93 -28.03
CA VAL A 194 39.74 24.07 -26.81
C VAL A 194 38.87 22.83 -26.63
N LEU A 195 38.16 22.41 -27.69
CA LEU A 195 37.39 21.17 -27.68
C LEU A 195 38.26 19.95 -27.35
N GLN A 196 39.46 19.84 -27.94
CA GLN A 196 40.38 18.75 -27.63
C GLN A 196 40.77 18.70 -26.15
N GLU A 197 41.01 19.85 -25.51
CA GLU A 197 41.32 19.91 -24.08
C GLU A 197 40.11 19.50 -23.22
N VAL A 198 38.90 19.99 -23.56
CA VAL A 198 37.64 19.60 -22.89
C VAL A 198 37.42 18.08 -22.97
N LEU A 199 37.57 17.48 -24.16
CA LEU A 199 37.49 16.03 -24.32
C LEU A 199 38.56 15.28 -23.51
N GLY A 200 39.77 15.84 -23.41
CA GLY A 200 40.84 15.28 -22.58
C GLY A 200 40.54 15.35 -21.08
N ILE A 201 39.90 16.42 -20.61
CA ILE A 201 39.43 16.56 -19.22
C ILE A 201 38.33 15.54 -18.93
N MET A 202 37.36 15.41 -19.82
CA MET A 202 36.28 14.43 -19.70
C MET A 202 36.86 13.01 -19.57
N ARG A 203 37.74 12.59 -20.48
CA ARG A 203 38.37 11.25 -20.44
C ARG A 203 39.11 11.00 -19.14
N PHE A 204 39.88 11.98 -18.66
CA PHE A 204 40.62 11.87 -17.40
C PHE A 204 39.72 11.49 -16.22
N TRP A 205 38.57 12.15 -16.08
CA TRP A 205 37.63 11.86 -14.98
C TRP A 205 36.85 10.56 -15.19
N LEU A 206 36.49 10.22 -16.43
CA LEU A 206 35.85 8.94 -16.75
C LEU A 206 36.77 7.74 -16.44
N ASP A 207 38.07 7.84 -16.76
CA ASP A 207 39.09 6.83 -16.43
C ASP A 207 39.27 6.66 -14.91
N LEU A 208 39.01 7.74 -14.17
CA LEU A 208 39.00 7.72 -12.70
C LEU A 208 37.74 7.09 -12.09
N GLY A 209 36.72 6.76 -12.90
CA GLY A 209 35.53 6.04 -12.47
C GLY A 209 34.27 6.89 -12.32
N VAL A 210 34.29 8.17 -12.74
CA VAL A 210 33.09 9.01 -12.76
C VAL A 210 32.04 8.41 -13.70
N ASP A 211 30.78 8.38 -13.28
CA ASP A 211 29.67 7.75 -14.00
C ASP A 211 28.89 8.71 -14.91
N GLY A 212 28.97 10.02 -14.64
CA GLY A 212 28.37 11.03 -15.49
C GLY A 212 28.88 12.43 -15.22
N MET A 213 28.56 13.38 -16.08
CA MET A 213 28.97 14.77 -15.94
C MET A 213 27.82 15.74 -16.19
N ARG A 214 27.64 16.70 -15.29
CA ARG A 214 26.83 17.89 -15.57
C ARG A 214 27.66 18.83 -16.41
N LEU A 215 27.17 19.16 -17.61
CA LEU A 215 27.74 20.18 -18.46
C LEU A 215 27.15 21.53 -18.03
N ASP A 216 27.98 22.35 -17.40
CA ASP A 216 27.62 23.66 -16.90
C ASP A 216 27.66 24.71 -18.03
N ALA A 217 26.71 25.66 -18.01
CA ALA A 217 26.68 26.81 -18.91
C ALA A 217 26.66 26.45 -20.42
N VAL A 218 26.08 25.30 -20.79
CA VAL A 218 26.11 24.81 -22.18
C VAL A 218 25.45 25.70 -23.23
N PRO A 219 24.47 26.59 -22.94
CA PRO A 219 23.92 27.44 -23.97
C PRO A 219 24.86 28.48 -24.56
N TYR A 220 26.00 28.71 -23.92
CA TYR A 220 26.80 29.91 -24.14
C TYR A 220 28.13 29.68 -24.87
N LEU A 221 28.40 28.45 -25.35
CA LEU A 221 29.73 28.06 -25.84
C LEU A 221 30.22 28.80 -27.10
N ILE A 222 29.33 29.31 -27.94
CA ILE A 222 29.67 29.97 -29.21
C ILE A 222 28.97 31.32 -29.28
N GLU A 223 29.70 32.31 -29.80
CA GLU A 223 29.21 33.65 -30.05
C GLU A 223 29.29 34.06 -31.54
N ARG A 224 28.25 34.72 -32.03
CA ARG A 224 28.09 35.26 -33.39
C ARG A 224 27.46 36.66 -33.33
N ASP A 225 28.02 37.59 -34.09
CA ASP A 225 27.46 38.93 -34.26
C ASP A 225 26.03 38.85 -34.85
N GLY A 226 25.12 39.69 -34.32
CA GLY A 226 23.72 39.73 -34.75
C GLY A 226 22.82 38.64 -34.15
N THR A 227 23.32 37.88 -33.17
CA THR A 227 22.54 36.89 -32.40
C THR A 227 22.50 37.26 -30.91
N ASN A 228 21.67 36.57 -30.14
CA ASN A 228 21.66 36.68 -28.68
C ASN A 228 22.78 35.84 -28.01
N ASN A 229 23.58 35.09 -28.77
CA ASN A 229 24.67 34.23 -28.29
C ASN A 229 24.23 33.17 -27.27
N GLU A 230 23.03 32.62 -27.48
CA GLU A 230 22.51 31.48 -26.72
C GLU A 230 21.95 30.43 -27.71
N ASN A 231 22.11 29.15 -27.39
CA ASN A 231 21.51 28.03 -28.15
C ASN A 231 21.91 27.97 -29.63
N LEU A 232 23.09 28.49 -30.00
CA LEU A 232 23.51 28.54 -31.40
C LEU A 232 23.72 27.12 -31.99
N PRO A 233 23.43 26.89 -33.29
CA PRO A 233 23.61 25.59 -33.92
C PRO A 233 25.01 25.00 -33.76
N GLU A 234 26.05 25.84 -33.76
CA GLU A 234 27.43 25.42 -33.55
C GLU A 234 27.69 24.91 -32.13
N THR A 235 27.02 25.49 -31.12
CA THR A 235 27.05 24.98 -29.74
C THR A 235 26.52 23.54 -29.70
N HIS A 236 25.38 23.28 -30.34
CA HIS A 236 24.83 21.93 -30.46
C HIS A 236 25.78 20.97 -31.21
N ALA A 237 26.43 21.43 -32.28
CA ALA A 237 27.42 20.63 -33.00
C ALA A 237 28.65 20.25 -32.14
N ILE A 238 29.03 21.10 -31.18
CA ILE A 238 30.07 20.80 -30.19
C ILE A 238 29.57 19.75 -29.20
N LEU A 239 28.34 19.89 -28.68
CA LEU A 239 27.75 18.93 -27.75
C LEU A 239 27.62 17.53 -28.37
N LYS A 240 27.24 17.43 -29.65
CA LYS A 240 27.25 16.15 -30.40
C LYS A 240 28.62 15.51 -30.45
N GLN A 241 29.68 16.30 -30.65
CA GLN A 241 31.06 15.80 -30.64
C GLN A 241 31.48 15.33 -29.25
N ILE A 242 31.09 16.04 -28.19
CA ILE A 242 31.32 15.62 -26.79
C ILE A 242 30.61 14.30 -26.51
N ARG A 243 29.34 14.18 -26.89
CA ARG A 243 28.56 12.95 -26.75
C ARG A 243 29.18 11.78 -27.50
N ALA A 244 29.48 11.95 -28.78
CA ALA A 244 30.11 10.89 -29.58
C ALA A 244 31.45 10.44 -28.99
N ALA A 245 32.25 11.36 -28.46
CA ALA A 245 33.51 11.05 -27.81
C ALA A 245 33.31 10.31 -26.47
N LEU A 246 32.27 10.63 -25.71
CA LEU A 246 31.92 9.91 -24.48
C LEU A 246 31.44 8.49 -24.79
N ASP A 247 30.51 8.33 -25.73
CA ASP A 247 29.96 7.03 -26.11
C ASP A 247 31.07 6.10 -26.66
N ALA A 248 32.02 6.64 -27.41
CA ALA A 248 33.16 5.89 -27.92
C ALA A 248 34.19 5.50 -26.84
N HIS A 249 34.36 6.32 -25.80
CA HIS A 249 35.38 6.11 -24.77
C HIS A 249 34.88 5.31 -23.57
N ALA A 250 33.66 5.59 -23.11
CA ALA A 250 33.05 4.99 -21.93
C ALA A 250 31.53 4.81 -22.12
N PRO A 251 31.08 3.69 -22.71
CA PRO A 251 29.67 3.36 -22.83
C PRO A 251 28.96 3.28 -21.48
N GLY A 252 27.69 3.70 -21.43
CA GLY A 252 26.86 3.65 -20.20
C GLY A 252 27.11 4.81 -19.22
N ARG A 253 27.86 5.84 -19.64
CA ARG A 253 28.05 7.09 -18.91
C ARG A 253 27.01 8.12 -19.33
N MET A 254 26.80 9.14 -18.49
CA MET A 254 25.71 10.09 -18.65
C MET A 254 26.22 11.54 -18.79
N LEU A 255 25.56 12.34 -19.64
CA LEU A 255 25.75 13.78 -19.76
C LEU A 255 24.45 14.50 -19.39
N LEU A 256 24.53 15.45 -18.46
CA LEU A 256 23.41 16.26 -17.96
C LEU A 256 23.62 17.72 -18.34
N ALA A 257 22.80 18.26 -19.23
CA ALA A 257 22.84 19.66 -19.63
C ALA A 257 22.22 20.58 -18.57
N GLU A 258 22.96 21.61 -18.18
CA GLU A 258 22.38 22.79 -17.58
C GLU A 258 21.98 23.80 -18.67
N ALA A 259 20.76 23.67 -19.17
CA ALA A 259 20.16 24.61 -20.11
C ALA A 259 18.92 25.27 -19.47
N ASN A 260 19.12 26.36 -18.74
CA ASN A 260 18.02 27.17 -18.21
C ASN A 260 17.38 28.01 -19.33
N GLN A 261 16.52 27.37 -20.12
CA GLN A 261 15.89 27.93 -21.33
C GLN A 261 14.38 27.60 -21.34
N TRP A 262 13.62 28.20 -22.25
CA TRP A 262 12.21 27.83 -22.49
C TRP A 262 12.10 26.37 -22.98
N PRO A 263 10.95 25.69 -22.81
CA PRO A 263 10.83 24.26 -23.15
C PRO A 263 11.26 23.91 -24.58
N GLU A 264 10.89 24.73 -25.57
CA GLU A 264 11.24 24.58 -26.98
C GLU A 264 12.74 24.73 -27.27
N ASP A 265 13.45 25.53 -26.46
CA ASP A 265 14.88 25.78 -26.57
C ASP A 265 15.70 24.78 -25.73
N ALA A 266 15.11 24.22 -24.68
CA ALA A 266 15.72 23.19 -23.86
C ALA A 266 15.69 21.80 -24.53
N ARG A 267 14.65 21.48 -25.33
CA ARG A 267 14.59 20.18 -26.05
C ARG A 267 15.79 19.94 -26.97
N PRO A 268 16.25 20.90 -27.80
CA PRO A 268 17.40 20.72 -28.70
C PRO A 268 18.65 20.14 -28.04
N TYR A 269 18.88 20.34 -26.75
CA TYR A 269 20.03 19.78 -26.02
C TYR A 269 20.02 18.25 -25.89
N PHE A 270 18.91 17.59 -26.22
CA PHE A 270 18.85 16.14 -26.38
C PHE A 270 19.26 15.68 -27.79
N GLY A 271 19.34 16.59 -28.76
CA GLY A 271 19.51 16.28 -30.18
C GLY A 271 18.42 15.33 -30.67
N GLU A 272 18.81 14.35 -31.47
CA GLU A 272 17.98 13.21 -31.85
C GLU A 272 18.34 11.96 -31.02
N GLY A 273 18.76 12.19 -29.76
CA GLY A 273 19.32 11.19 -28.86
C GLY A 273 20.86 11.17 -28.87
N ASP A 274 21.49 12.11 -29.56
CA ASP A 274 22.92 12.20 -29.90
C ASP A 274 23.66 13.41 -29.28
N GLU A 275 23.01 14.16 -28.38
CA GLU A 275 23.63 15.23 -27.57
C GLU A 275 23.67 14.83 -26.09
N CYS A 276 22.96 15.52 -25.20
CA CYS A 276 22.94 15.17 -23.78
C CYS A 276 21.91 14.05 -23.50
N HIS A 277 22.25 13.19 -22.55
CA HIS A 277 21.34 12.14 -22.09
C HIS A 277 20.22 12.73 -21.23
N MET A 278 20.57 13.76 -20.46
CA MET A 278 19.68 14.45 -19.55
C MET A 278 19.77 15.96 -19.73
N ALA A 279 18.68 16.66 -19.39
CA ALA A 279 18.68 18.10 -19.21
C ALA A 279 17.80 18.45 -18.00
N PHE A 280 18.11 19.53 -17.30
CA PHE A 280 17.25 20.00 -16.21
C PHE A 280 15.93 20.56 -16.73
N HIS A 281 14.82 20.19 -16.08
CA HIS A 281 13.50 20.70 -16.43
C HIS A 281 13.24 22.07 -15.76
N PHE A 282 14.08 23.06 -16.06
CA PHE A 282 13.96 24.43 -15.55
C PHE A 282 12.57 25.05 -15.75
N PRO A 283 11.86 24.86 -16.88
CA PRO A 283 10.54 25.45 -17.06
C PRO A 283 9.49 25.00 -16.03
N LEU A 284 9.54 23.73 -15.59
CA LEU A 284 8.56 23.14 -14.68
C LEU A 284 8.73 23.66 -13.24
N MET A 285 9.98 23.85 -12.79
CA MET A 285 10.30 24.16 -11.40
C MET A 285 9.57 25.42 -10.88
N PRO A 286 9.63 26.61 -11.52
CA PRO A 286 8.93 27.80 -11.03
C PRO A 286 7.41 27.64 -11.05
N ARG A 287 6.87 26.88 -12.01
CA ARG A 287 5.42 26.67 -12.16
C ARG A 287 4.86 25.79 -11.05
N MET A 288 5.66 24.90 -10.46
CA MET A 288 5.25 24.19 -9.25
C MET A 288 5.00 25.15 -8.08
N TYR A 289 5.91 26.11 -7.85
CA TYR A 289 5.73 27.14 -6.81
C TYR A 289 4.54 28.06 -7.11
N MET A 290 4.35 28.45 -8.37
CA MET A 290 3.20 29.25 -8.77
C MET A 290 1.88 28.51 -8.55
N ALA A 291 1.80 27.23 -8.90
CA ALA A 291 0.57 26.45 -8.80
C ALA A 291 0.09 26.30 -7.36
N ILE A 292 1.01 26.15 -6.40
CA ILE A 292 0.68 26.16 -4.97
C ILE A 292 0.24 27.55 -4.50
N ALA A 293 0.96 28.60 -4.90
CA ALA A 293 0.65 29.97 -4.51
C ALA A 293 -0.73 30.43 -5.03
N GLN A 294 -1.07 30.04 -6.26
CA GLN A 294 -2.34 30.36 -6.91
C GLN A 294 -3.47 29.40 -6.53
N GLU A 295 -3.16 28.30 -5.84
CA GLU A 295 -4.06 27.16 -5.65
C GLU A 295 -4.70 26.68 -6.97
N ASP A 296 -3.93 26.66 -8.06
CA ASP A 296 -4.41 26.31 -9.40
C ASP A 296 -3.40 25.42 -10.12
N ARG A 297 -3.87 24.31 -10.68
CA ARG A 297 -3.05 23.37 -11.46
C ARG A 297 -2.57 23.92 -12.80
N PHE A 298 -3.18 25.00 -13.29
CA PHE A 298 -2.96 25.52 -14.64
C PHE A 298 -1.49 25.77 -14.98
N PRO A 299 -0.67 26.46 -14.14
CA PRO A 299 0.75 26.71 -14.46
C PRO A 299 1.54 25.42 -14.75
N ILE A 300 1.28 24.35 -14.00
CA ILE A 300 1.93 23.05 -14.22
C ILE A 300 1.40 22.39 -15.50
N SER A 301 0.08 22.31 -15.67
CA SER A 301 -0.50 21.63 -16.84
C SER A 301 -0.19 22.33 -18.17
N ASP A 302 -0.05 23.67 -18.14
CA ASP A 302 0.23 24.49 -19.32
C ASP A 302 1.69 24.34 -19.76
N ILE A 303 2.65 24.47 -18.83
CA ILE A 303 4.07 24.33 -19.18
C ILE A 303 4.41 22.91 -19.63
N MET A 304 3.78 21.89 -19.03
CA MET A 304 3.97 20.50 -19.43
C MET A 304 3.37 20.21 -20.82
N ARG A 305 2.30 20.92 -21.22
CA ARG A 305 1.73 20.81 -22.58
C ARG A 305 2.63 21.46 -23.63
N GLN A 306 3.34 22.52 -23.26
CA GLN A 306 4.29 23.22 -24.12
C GLN A 306 5.63 22.49 -24.22
N THR A 307 5.93 21.60 -23.28
CA THR A 307 7.18 20.83 -23.25
C THR A 307 7.17 19.75 -24.34
N PRO A 308 8.05 19.81 -25.35
CA PRO A 308 8.05 18.83 -26.43
C PRO A 308 8.49 17.44 -25.96
N GLU A 309 8.12 16.41 -26.74
CA GLU A 309 8.62 15.06 -26.54
C GLU A 309 10.15 14.98 -26.74
N ILE A 310 10.78 14.10 -25.97
CA ILE A 310 12.22 13.88 -25.98
C ILE A 310 12.55 12.49 -26.56
N PRO A 311 13.75 12.29 -27.11
CA PRO A 311 14.19 10.97 -27.59
C PRO A 311 14.08 9.88 -26.52
N GLU A 312 13.79 8.63 -26.93
CA GLU A 312 13.52 7.51 -26.02
C GLU A 312 14.71 7.16 -25.11
N ASN A 313 15.94 7.45 -25.52
CA ASN A 313 17.14 7.26 -24.69
C ASN A 313 17.42 8.45 -23.75
N CYS A 314 16.68 9.55 -23.85
CA CYS A 314 16.90 10.76 -23.05
C CYS A 314 15.95 10.88 -21.86
N GLN A 315 16.24 11.79 -20.93
CA GLN A 315 15.46 11.96 -19.69
C GLN A 315 15.55 13.36 -19.10
N TRP A 316 14.43 13.90 -18.61
CA TRP A 316 14.44 15.12 -17.81
C TRP A 316 15.01 14.88 -16.40
N ALA A 317 15.78 15.83 -15.88
CA ALA A 317 16.14 15.95 -14.47
C ALA A 317 15.19 16.96 -13.79
N VAL A 318 14.34 16.47 -12.90
CA VAL A 318 13.34 17.30 -12.18
C VAL A 318 13.93 17.68 -10.83
N PHE A 319 13.78 18.93 -10.41
CA PHE A 319 14.33 19.43 -9.15
C PHE A 319 13.44 20.55 -8.59
N LEU A 320 13.51 20.77 -7.28
CA LEU A 320 12.76 21.84 -6.61
C LEU A 320 13.63 23.05 -6.29
N ARG A 321 14.86 22.79 -5.85
CA ARG A 321 15.91 23.75 -5.53
C ARG A 321 17.28 23.13 -5.83
N ASN A 322 18.29 23.98 -5.86
CA ASN A 322 19.68 23.62 -6.09
C ASN A 322 20.58 24.59 -5.30
N HIS A 323 21.88 24.51 -5.53
CA HIS A 323 22.88 25.40 -4.95
C HIS A 323 22.83 26.86 -5.42
N ASP A 324 22.01 27.20 -6.42
CA ASP A 324 21.81 28.57 -6.91
C ASP A 324 20.52 29.16 -6.36
N GLU A 325 20.20 30.37 -6.77
CA GLU A 325 18.88 30.94 -6.58
C GLU A 325 17.79 30.16 -7.34
N LEU A 326 16.55 30.31 -6.89
CA LEU A 326 15.40 29.95 -7.70
C LEU A 326 15.35 30.92 -8.88
N THR A 327 15.88 30.50 -10.03
CA THR A 327 15.93 31.32 -11.25
C THR A 327 14.54 31.63 -11.77
N LEU A 328 14.32 32.90 -12.12
CA LEU A 328 13.12 33.43 -12.75
C LEU A 328 13.50 34.14 -14.08
N GLU A 329 14.57 33.68 -14.73
CA GLU A 329 14.94 34.17 -16.07
C GLU A 329 13.91 33.71 -17.11
N MET A 330 13.55 32.42 -17.09
CA MET A 330 12.67 31.78 -18.08
C MET A 330 11.21 31.74 -17.62
N VAL A 331 10.75 32.89 -17.13
CA VAL A 331 9.33 33.17 -16.83
C VAL A 331 8.96 34.54 -17.41
N THR A 332 7.67 34.78 -17.64
CA THR A 332 7.20 36.11 -18.07
C THR A 332 7.37 37.14 -16.95
N ASP A 333 7.47 38.43 -17.31
CA ASP A 333 7.64 39.50 -16.33
C ASP A 333 6.56 39.49 -15.23
N LYS A 334 5.31 39.21 -15.60
CA LYS A 334 4.18 39.10 -14.66
C LYS A 334 4.32 37.94 -13.69
N GLU A 335 4.81 36.79 -14.17
CA GLU A 335 5.04 35.62 -13.32
C GLU A 335 6.21 35.87 -12.36
N ARG A 336 7.26 36.54 -12.84
CA ARG A 336 8.42 36.95 -12.03
C ARG A 336 8.00 37.85 -10.88
N ASP A 337 7.25 38.91 -11.18
CA ASP A 337 6.74 39.86 -10.18
C ASP A 337 5.88 39.13 -9.13
N TYR A 338 4.97 38.25 -9.58
CA TYR A 338 4.13 37.45 -8.68
C TYR A 338 4.95 36.55 -7.74
N LEU A 339 5.97 35.85 -8.26
CA LEU A 339 6.84 34.98 -7.47
C LEU A 339 7.70 35.78 -6.49
N TRP A 340 8.19 36.95 -6.90
CA TRP A 340 8.92 37.85 -6.00
C TRP A 340 8.05 38.39 -4.87
N GLU A 341 6.80 38.77 -5.15
CA GLU A 341 5.86 39.24 -4.13
C GLU A 341 5.46 38.13 -3.16
N THR A 342 5.31 36.90 -3.66
CA THR A 342 4.87 35.76 -2.86
C THR A 342 6.00 35.17 -2.00
N TYR A 343 7.17 34.93 -2.60
CA TYR A 343 8.23 34.11 -2.00
C TYR A 343 9.48 34.90 -1.56
N ALA A 344 9.61 36.15 -1.99
CA ALA A 344 10.74 37.04 -1.71
C ALA A 344 10.27 38.45 -1.29
N ALA A 345 9.39 38.49 -0.28
CA ALA A 345 8.90 39.73 0.30
C ALA A 345 10.05 40.60 0.87
N ASP A 346 11.05 39.98 1.52
CA ASP A 346 12.32 40.66 1.80
C ASP A 346 13.12 40.77 0.50
N ARG A 347 13.36 42.00 0.03
CA ARG A 347 14.14 42.29 -1.18
C ARG A 347 15.56 41.73 -1.12
N ARG A 348 16.15 41.53 0.06
CA ARG A 348 17.48 40.89 0.19
C ARG A 348 17.48 39.45 -0.29
N ALA A 349 16.34 38.77 -0.27
CA ALA A 349 16.23 37.40 -0.80
C ALA A 349 16.23 37.36 -2.34
N ARG A 350 16.16 38.51 -3.02
CA ARG A 350 16.25 38.61 -4.48
C ARG A 350 17.72 38.81 -4.87
N ILE A 351 18.14 38.14 -5.93
CA ILE A 351 19.46 38.28 -6.55
C ILE A 351 19.34 37.98 -8.03
N ASN A 352 20.01 38.76 -8.89
CA ASN A 352 19.84 38.72 -10.33
C ASN A 352 18.35 38.74 -10.71
N LEU A 353 17.90 37.76 -11.50
CA LEU A 353 16.48 37.52 -11.79
C LEU A 353 15.96 36.30 -11.03
N GLY A 354 16.24 36.16 -9.73
CA GLY A 354 15.79 35.00 -8.95
C GLY A 354 15.61 35.23 -7.46
N ILE A 355 15.48 34.12 -6.71
CA ILE A 355 15.23 34.09 -5.25
C ILE A 355 16.21 33.16 -4.54
N ARG A 356 17.14 33.70 -3.77
CA ARG A 356 18.20 32.95 -3.05
C ARG A 356 17.74 32.39 -1.70
N ARG A 357 16.74 31.51 -1.75
CA ARG A 357 16.17 30.82 -0.57
C ARG A 357 16.13 29.31 -0.74
N ARG A 358 16.13 28.57 0.37
CA ARG A 358 15.95 27.11 0.41
C ARG A 358 14.47 26.72 0.32
N LEU A 359 14.19 25.43 0.08
CA LEU A 359 12.85 24.90 -0.07
C LEU A 359 11.95 25.16 1.15
N ALA A 360 12.41 24.77 2.34
CA ALA A 360 11.59 24.90 3.55
C ALA A 360 11.28 26.37 3.92
N PRO A 361 12.21 27.33 3.80
CA PRO A 361 11.91 28.75 3.93
C PRO A 361 10.97 29.31 2.85
N LEU A 362 11.08 28.90 1.59
CA LEU A 362 10.13 29.27 0.53
C LEU A 362 8.71 28.81 0.85
N LEU A 363 8.57 27.63 1.47
CA LEU A 363 7.28 27.06 1.85
C LEU A 363 6.84 27.42 3.28
N GLU A 364 7.49 28.41 3.90
CA GLU A 364 7.16 28.95 5.23
C GLU A 364 7.14 27.87 6.34
N ARG A 365 7.97 26.83 6.20
CA ARG A 365 8.03 25.67 7.10
C ARG A 365 6.73 24.84 7.16
N ASP A 366 5.74 25.09 6.29
CA ASP A 366 4.55 24.23 6.24
C ASP A 366 4.95 22.87 5.69
N ARG A 367 5.02 21.90 6.60
CA ARG A 367 5.41 20.53 6.29
C ARG A 367 4.56 19.91 5.17
N ARG A 368 3.27 20.21 5.12
CA ARG A 368 2.37 19.64 4.12
C ARG A 368 2.72 20.16 2.72
N ARG A 369 3.10 21.44 2.59
CA ARG A 369 3.59 22.01 1.33
C ARG A 369 4.92 21.37 0.90
N ILE A 370 5.83 21.12 1.84
CA ILE A 370 7.11 20.45 1.57
C ILE A 370 6.86 19.02 1.07
N GLU A 371 5.95 18.29 1.70
CA GLU A 371 5.57 16.93 1.27
C GLU A 371 4.87 16.94 -0.08
N LEU A 372 3.94 17.86 -0.34
CA LEU A 372 3.28 18.03 -1.63
C LEU A 372 4.30 18.28 -2.76
N MET A 373 5.25 19.19 -2.54
CA MET A 373 6.29 19.53 -3.51
C MET A 373 7.23 18.35 -3.77
N ASN A 374 7.63 17.61 -2.73
CA ASN A 374 8.42 16.40 -2.90
C ASN A 374 7.61 15.28 -3.58
N GLY A 375 6.30 15.18 -3.33
CA GLY A 375 5.43 14.29 -4.09
C GLY A 375 5.49 14.61 -5.58
N LEU A 376 5.30 15.88 -5.96
CA LEU A 376 5.42 16.32 -7.36
C LEU A 376 6.81 16.03 -7.94
N LEU A 377 7.88 16.32 -7.20
CA LEU A 377 9.26 16.00 -7.61
C LEU A 377 9.44 14.50 -7.94
N LEU A 378 8.89 13.63 -7.10
CA LEU A 378 9.11 12.19 -7.17
C LEU A 378 8.21 11.49 -8.20
N SER A 379 7.05 12.08 -8.55
CA SER A 379 6.08 11.47 -9.48
C SER A 379 5.95 12.16 -10.85
N MET A 380 6.56 13.31 -11.08
CA MET A 380 6.64 13.91 -12.42
C MET A 380 7.56 13.09 -13.35
N PRO A 381 7.38 13.15 -14.68
CA PRO A 381 8.21 12.38 -15.61
C PRO A 381 9.65 12.88 -15.59
N GLY A 382 10.55 12.02 -15.13
CA GLY A 382 11.98 12.29 -15.08
C GLY A 382 12.65 11.73 -13.84
N THR A 383 13.90 12.17 -13.66
CA THR A 383 14.79 11.75 -12.59
C THR A 383 14.85 12.86 -11.53
N PRO A 384 14.42 12.61 -10.29
CA PRO A 384 14.43 13.62 -9.25
C PRO A 384 15.85 13.93 -8.78
N VAL A 385 16.13 15.21 -8.56
CA VAL A 385 17.34 15.74 -7.95
C VAL A 385 16.97 16.39 -6.62
N ILE A 386 17.57 15.89 -5.53
CA ILE A 386 17.39 16.38 -4.17
C ILE A 386 18.62 17.20 -3.78
N TYR A 387 18.43 18.41 -3.27
CA TYR A 387 19.51 19.25 -2.78
C TYR A 387 19.81 18.94 -1.31
N TYR A 388 21.10 18.78 -0.96
CA TYR A 388 21.48 18.30 0.38
C TYR A 388 20.88 19.16 1.50
N GLY A 389 20.25 18.54 2.48
CA GLY A 389 19.63 19.18 3.62
C GLY A 389 18.14 19.50 3.43
N ASP A 390 17.59 19.46 2.22
CA ASP A 390 16.15 19.64 2.01
C ASP A 390 15.35 18.45 2.55
N GLU A 391 15.95 17.27 2.63
CA GLU A 391 15.35 16.06 3.24
C GLU A 391 15.18 16.15 4.76
N ILE A 392 15.88 17.08 5.42
CA ILE A 392 15.65 17.43 6.83
C ILE A 392 14.95 18.79 6.97
N GLY A 393 14.79 19.56 5.89
CA GLY A 393 14.11 20.84 5.87
C GLY A 393 15.00 22.01 6.29
N MET A 394 16.30 21.96 5.96
CA MET A 394 17.25 23.04 6.27
C MET A 394 16.76 24.42 5.80
N GLY A 395 17.11 25.43 6.61
CA GLY A 395 16.87 26.83 6.30
C GLY A 395 17.97 27.47 5.45
N ASP A 396 17.87 28.78 5.28
CA ASP A 396 18.85 29.60 4.58
C ASP A 396 19.33 30.77 5.44
N ASN A 397 20.42 31.41 5.02
CA ASN A 397 20.91 32.66 5.59
C ASN A 397 21.09 33.72 4.49
N ILE A 398 20.03 34.47 4.19
CA ILE A 398 20.00 35.51 3.15
C ILE A 398 20.94 36.71 3.40
N HIS A 399 21.61 36.76 4.56
CA HIS A 399 22.60 37.80 4.88
C HIS A 399 24.01 37.45 4.40
N LEU A 400 24.24 36.20 4.00
CA LEU A 400 25.48 35.81 3.35
C LEU A 400 25.54 36.38 1.92
N GLY A 401 26.76 36.59 1.43
CA GLY A 401 27.01 37.15 0.11
C GLY A 401 26.57 36.20 -1.00
N ASP A 402 26.21 36.77 -2.16
CA ASP A 402 25.81 36.01 -3.35
C ASP A 402 24.76 34.91 -3.02
N ARG A 403 25.08 33.65 -3.33
CA ARG A 403 24.24 32.46 -3.14
C ARG A 403 24.66 31.61 -1.94
N ASP A 404 25.65 32.03 -1.15
CA ASP A 404 26.15 31.24 0.00
C ASP A 404 25.09 30.96 1.07
N GLY A 405 24.03 31.78 1.11
CA GLY A 405 22.90 31.61 2.03
C GLY A 405 22.21 30.25 1.95
N VAL A 406 22.28 29.55 0.81
CA VAL A 406 21.71 28.19 0.65
C VAL A 406 22.79 27.09 0.71
N ARG A 407 24.06 27.45 0.88
CA ARG A 407 25.24 26.56 0.82
C ARG A 407 25.88 26.31 2.19
N THR A 408 25.18 26.65 3.28
CA THR A 408 25.66 26.49 4.66
C THR A 408 25.90 25.04 5.05
N PRO A 409 26.76 24.74 6.04
CA PRO A 409 27.06 23.38 6.48
C PRO A 409 25.84 22.50 6.78
N MET A 410 25.91 21.22 6.41
CA MET A 410 24.90 20.21 6.71
C MET A 410 24.73 20.01 8.22
N GLN A 411 23.49 19.85 8.69
CA GLN A 411 23.14 19.78 10.11
C GLN A 411 23.00 18.33 10.58
N TRP A 412 24.11 17.72 11.01
CA TRP A 412 24.16 16.32 11.43
C TRP A 412 23.61 16.05 12.83
N SER A 413 23.89 16.93 13.79
CA SER A 413 23.56 16.73 15.22
C SER A 413 23.34 18.08 15.92
N PRO A 414 22.81 18.10 17.16
CA PRO A 414 22.70 19.34 17.93
C PRO A 414 24.04 19.83 18.52
N ASP A 415 25.13 19.08 18.32
CA ASP A 415 26.45 19.43 18.83
C ASP A 415 27.05 20.66 18.13
N ARG A 416 28.24 21.08 18.61
CA ARG A 416 29.04 22.16 18.04
C ARG A 416 29.06 22.08 16.50
N ASN A 417 28.83 23.24 15.88
CA ASN A 417 28.79 23.42 14.43
C ASN A 417 27.75 22.52 13.72
N GLY A 418 26.69 22.08 14.40
CA GLY A 418 25.73 21.13 13.85
C GLY A 418 26.30 19.73 13.64
N GLY A 419 27.42 19.38 14.28
CA GLY A 419 28.16 18.15 14.03
C GLY A 419 28.87 18.09 12.67
N PHE A 420 28.94 19.19 11.92
CA PHE A 420 29.66 19.27 10.65
C PHE A 420 31.18 19.21 10.83
N SER A 421 31.71 19.88 11.85
CA SER A 421 33.14 20.04 12.12
C SER A 421 33.40 20.25 13.61
N ARG A 422 34.57 19.86 14.11
CA ARG A 422 35.04 20.23 15.47
C ARG A 422 35.90 21.50 15.52
N ALA A 423 36.13 22.15 14.37
CA ALA A 423 36.91 23.39 14.26
C ALA A 423 36.30 24.54 15.09
N ASP A 424 37.09 25.59 15.33
CA ASP A 424 36.58 26.88 15.82
C ASP A 424 35.41 27.34 14.94
N PRO A 425 34.21 27.66 15.48
CA PRO A 425 33.10 28.18 14.67
C PRO A 425 33.50 29.36 13.77
N ALA A 426 34.48 30.17 14.18
CA ALA A 426 34.97 31.30 13.38
C ALA A 426 35.88 30.87 12.20
N ALA A 427 36.37 29.64 12.20
CA ALA A 427 37.21 29.08 11.14
C ALA A 427 36.41 28.30 10.08
N LEU A 428 35.09 28.13 10.26
CA LEU A 428 34.26 27.44 9.29
C LEU A 428 34.19 28.20 7.96
N VAL A 429 34.17 27.44 6.86
CA VAL A 429 34.00 28.00 5.50
C VAL A 429 32.75 28.87 5.38
N LEU A 430 31.67 28.45 6.04
CA LEU A 430 30.41 29.18 6.19
C LEU A 430 29.82 28.85 7.58
N PRO A 431 29.10 29.80 8.21
CA PRO A 431 28.45 29.52 9.48
C PRO A 431 27.27 28.54 9.27
N PRO A 432 27.03 27.60 10.21
CA PRO A 432 25.81 26.81 10.21
C PRO A 432 24.61 27.70 10.54
N ILE A 433 23.40 27.24 10.19
CA ILE A 433 22.18 27.96 10.53
C ILE A 433 21.93 27.85 12.05
N MET A 434 21.66 28.98 12.68
CA MET A 434 21.48 29.08 14.14
C MET A 434 20.22 29.87 14.53
N ASP A 435 19.37 30.21 13.56
CA ASP A 435 18.12 30.88 13.89
C ASP A 435 17.14 29.93 14.63
N PRO A 436 16.18 30.45 15.40
CA PRO A 436 15.29 29.62 16.21
C PRO A 436 14.38 28.65 15.43
N LEU A 437 14.17 28.87 14.13
CA LEU A 437 13.24 28.09 13.31
C LEU A 437 13.95 26.96 12.55
N TYR A 438 15.14 27.22 12.02
CA TYR A 438 15.88 26.26 11.18
C TYR A 438 17.24 25.81 11.73
N GLY A 439 17.65 26.34 12.89
CA GLY A 439 18.96 26.06 13.47
C GLY A 439 19.18 24.59 13.83
N TYR A 440 20.43 24.14 13.73
CA TYR A 440 20.83 22.74 13.93
C TYR A 440 20.47 22.16 15.30
N GLN A 441 20.25 22.99 16.31
CA GLN A 441 19.80 22.54 17.64
C GLN A 441 18.41 21.90 17.60
N ALA A 442 17.51 22.39 16.72
CA ALA A 442 16.17 21.86 16.55
C ALA A 442 16.05 20.94 15.33
N LEU A 443 16.81 21.22 14.26
CA LEU A 443 16.69 20.54 12.98
C LEU A 443 18.03 19.89 12.60
N ASN A 444 18.17 18.59 12.85
CA ASN A 444 19.37 17.85 12.48
C ASN A 444 19.06 16.38 12.16
N VAL A 445 20.00 15.73 11.47
CA VAL A 445 19.89 14.32 11.06
C VAL A 445 19.70 13.39 12.27
N GLU A 446 20.49 13.55 13.34
CA GLU A 446 20.41 12.67 14.51
C GLU A 446 19.02 12.67 15.15
N ALA A 447 18.44 13.85 15.36
CA ALA A 447 17.10 14.00 15.93
C ALA A 447 16.03 13.41 15.00
N GLN A 448 16.10 13.72 13.71
CA GLN A 448 15.11 13.23 12.74
C GLN A 448 15.23 11.74 12.45
N ALA A 449 16.42 11.15 12.53
CA ALA A 449 16.60 9.71 12.36
C ALA A 449 15.88 8.93 13.46
N LYS A 450 15.88 9.45 14.70
CA LYS A 450 15.20 8.84 15.87
C LYS A 450 13.68 9.01 15.85
N ASP A 451 13.17 10.08 15.23
CA ASP A 451 11.73 10.34 15.11
C ASP A 451 11.11 9.65 13.87
N PRO A 452 10.24 8.63 14.04
CA PRO A 452 9.61 7.92 12.92
C PRO A 452 8.76 8.82 12.00
N TYR A 453 8.30 9.97 12.50
CA TYR A 453 7.41 10.89 11.80
C TYR A 453 8.15 12.12 11.23
N SER A 454 9.47 12.12 11.26
CA SER A 454 10.33 13.21 10.76
C SER A 454 10.27 13.42 9.24
N LEU A 455 10.90 14.49 8.73
CA LEU A 455 11.04 14.73 7.28
C LEU A 455 11.94 13.70 6.65
N LEU A 456 13.06 13.43 7.32
CA LEU A 456 14.02 12.45 6.87
C LEU A 456 13.39 11.07 6.68
N ASN A 457 12.67 10.58 7.70
CA ASN A 457 12.06 9.25 7.65
C ASN A 457 10.87 9.22 6.69
N TRP A 458 10.14 10.33 6.50
CA TRP A 458 9.15 10.43 5.43
C TRP A 458 9.78 10.38 4.03
N MET A 459 10.86 11.12 3.78
CA MET A 459 11.60 11.10 2.51
C MET A 459 12.12 9.70 2.19
N ARG A 460 12.71 9.00 3.17
CA ARG A 460 13.15 7.60 3.04
C ARG A 460 12.02 6.68 2.58
N ARG A 461 10.83 6.79 3.21
CA ARG A 461 9.65 6.00 2.81
C ARG A 461 9.22 6.32 1.39
N MET A 462 9.11 7.60 1.03
CA MET A 462 8.68 8.02 -0.31
C MET A 462 9.66 7.58 -1.40
N LEU A 463 10.97 7.64 -1.14
CA LEU A 463 11.99 7.14 -2.06
C LEU A 463 11.95 5.61 -2.21
N ALA A 464 11.69 4.89 -1.12
CA ALA A 464 11.48 3.45 -1.17
C ALA A 464 10.24 3.07 -2.00
N VAL A 465 9.12 3.79 -1.83
CA VAL A 465 7.92 3.62 -2.67
C VAL A 465 8.25 3.90 -4.13
N ARG A 466 8.85 5.06 -4.45
CA ARG A 466 9.22 5.40 -5.84
C ARG A 466 10.08 4.31 -6.48
N ARG A 467 11.06 3.76 -5.75
CA ARG A 467 11.99 2.75 -6.26
C ARG A 467 11.30 1.45 -6.68
N ARG A 468 10.16 1.11 -6.09
CA ARG A 468 9.38 -0.10 -6.43
C ARG A 468 8.60 0.04 -7.73
N HIS A 469 8.44 1.27 -8.22
CA HIS A 469 7.49 1.59 -9.28
C HIS A 469 8.20 2.30 -10.44
N ARG A 470 8.52 1.55 -11.51
CA ARG A 470 9.30 2.07 -12.65
C ARG A 470 8.49 3.08 -13.47
N ALA A 471 7.17 3.05 -13.39
CA ALA A 471 6.28 4.04 -14.02
C ALA A 471 6.60 5.48 -13.61
N PHE A 472 7.15 5.74 -12.41
CA PHE A 472 7.59 7.09 -12.05
C PHE A 472 8.79 7.58 -12.86
N GLY A 473 9.78 6.72 -13.10
CA GLY A 473 10.97 7.06 -13.89
C GLY A 473 10.73 6.99 -15.39
N ARG A 474 10.07 5.93 -15.86
CA ARG A 474 10.00 5.55 -17.29
C ARG A 474 8.62 5.64 -17.90
N GLY A 475 7.56 5.77 -17.10
CA GLY A 475 6.19 5.79 -17.60
C GLY A 475 5.84 7.07 -18.33
N GLY A 476 4.91 6.96 -19.27
CA GLY A 476 4.26 8.11 -19.90
C GLY A 476 3.50 8.96 -18.88
N LEU A 477 3.07 10.14 -19.28
CA LEU A 477 2.27 11.05 -18.45
C LEU A 477 0.97 11.40 -19.16
N ARG A 478 -0.16 11.18 -18.49
CA ARG A 478 -1.47 11.61 -18.98
C ARG A 478 -2.20 12.42 -17.92
N PHE A 479 -2.38 13.73 -18.17
CA PHE A 479 -3.15 14.59 -17.28
C PHE A 479 -4.64 14.26 -17.32
N LEU A 480 -5.25 14.25 -16.14
CA LEU A 480 -6.70 14.27 -15.98
C LEU A 480 -7.14 15.73 -15.79
N TYR A 481 -8.33 16.06 -16.30
CA TYR A 481 -8.86 17.42 -16.23
C TYR A 481 -10.17 17.52 -15.41
N PRO A 482 -10.13 17.29 -14.09
CA PRO A 482 -11.30 17.48 -13.25
C PRO A 482 -11.78 18.94 -13.26
N GLY A 483 -13.08 19.13 -13.01
CA GLY A 483 -13.69 20.46 -12.90
C GLY A 483 -13.08 21.31 -11.78
N ASN A 484 -12.61 20.69 -10.69
CA ASN A 484 -11.92 21.40 -9.61
C ASN A 484 -10.47 21.73 -10.01
N ARG A 485 -10.21 23.00 -10.36
CA ARG A 485 -8.88 23.50 -10.75
C ARG A 485 -7.83 23.46 -9.64
N LYS A 486 -8.25 23.36 -8.38
CA LYS A 486 -7.36 23.25 -7.22
C LYS A 486 -6.71 21.88 -7.10
N VAL A 487 -7.22 20.88 -7.83
CA VAL A 487 -6.71 19.51 -7.80
C VAL A 487 -5.97 19.19 -9.09
N LEU A 488 -4.69 18.86 -8.98
CA LEU A 488 -3.89 18.31 -10.07
C LEU A 488 -3.97 16.78 -10.04
N ALA A 489 -4.38 16.17 -11.13
CA ALA A 489 -4.43 14.70 -11.25
C ALA A 489 -3.83 14.25 -12.57
N TYR A 490 -3.09 13.15 -12.55
CA TYR A 490 -2.49 12.54 -13.73
C TYR A 490 -2.18 11.06 -13.51
N VAL A 491 -2.04 10.33 -14.60
CA VAL A 491 -1.67 8.91 -14.60
C VAL A 491 -0.26 8.74 -15.17
N ARG A 492 0.52 7.84 -14.56
CA ARG A 492 1.78 7.32 -15.09
C ARG A 492 1.56 5.90 -15.56
N GLU A 493 1.82 5.63 -16.84
CA GLU A 493 1.58 4.34 -17.49
C GLU A 493 2.91 3.82 -18.03
N TRP A 494 3.29 2.60 -17.67
CA TRP A 494 4.50 1.95 -18.13
C TRP A 494 4.25 0.48 -18.40
N THR A 495 4.86 -0.05 -19.47
CA THR A 495 4.82 -1.46 -19.82
C THR A 495 6.27 -1.96 -19.86
N ASP A 496 6.53 -3.07 -19.19
CA ASP A 496 7.85 -3.72 -19.23
C ASP A 496 8.08 -4.50 -20.54
N GLN A 497 9.25 -5.14 -20.65
CA GLN A 497 9.61 -5.90 -21.85
C GLN A 497 8.88 -7.25 -21.97
N ASP A 498 8.37 -7.78 -20.85
CA ASP A 498 7.67 -9.06 -20.74
C ASP A 498 6.14 -8.89 -20.81
N GLY A 499 5.64 -7.66 -20.96
CA GLY A 499 4.23 -7.31 -21.08
C GLY A 499 3.53 -6.95 -19.76
N GLY A 500 4.27 -6.84 -18.65
CA GLY A 500 3.77 -6.34 -17.37
C GLY A 500 3.38 -4.87 -17.45
N GLU A 501 2.15 -4.53 -17.09
CA GLU A 501 1.63 -3.16 -17.08
C GLU A 501 1.61 -2.58 -15.67
N GLU A 502 2.12 -1.36 -15.54
CA GLU A 502 2.05 -0.56 -14.33
C GLU A 502 1.30 0.74 -14.60
N THR A 503 0.28 1.02 -13.79
CA THR A 503 -0.57 2.21 -13.92
C THR A 503 -0.72 2.90 -12.57
N ILE A 504 -0.20 4.11 -12.45
CA ILE A 504 -0.20 4.88 -11.20
C ILE A 504 -1.01 6.16 -11.37
N LEU A 505 -2.09 6.29 -10.60
CA LEU A 505 -2.87 7.52 -10.49
C LEU A 505 -2.29 8.41 -9.38
N CYS A 506 -1.87 9.62 -9.74
CA CYS A 506 -1.40 10.63 -8.79
C CYS A 506 -2.42 11.76 -8.68
N VAL A 507 -2.80 12.15 -7.46
CA VAL A 507 -3.81 13.19 -7.20
C VAL A 507 -3.29 14.13 -6.11
N TYR A 508 -3.28 15.44 -6.38
CA TYR A 508 -2.69 16.48 -5.54
C TYR A 508 -3.69 17.58 -5.25
N ASN A 509 -3.91 17.91 -3.98
CA ASN A 509 -4.61 19.12 -3.59
C ASN A 509 -3.62 20.27 -3.46
N LEU A 510 -3.69 21.25 -4.36
CA LEU A 510 -2.79 22.43 -4.34
C LEU A 510 -3.29 23.52 -3.39
N ALA A 511 -4.48 23.37 -2.80
CA ALA A 511 -5.09 24.38 -1.96
C ALA A 511 -4.82 24.18 -0.46
N ARG A 512 -4.88 25.29 0.28
CA ARG A 512 -4.78 25.28 1.76
C ARG A 512 -6.03 24.80 2.49
N THR A 513 -7.05 24.37 1.75
CA THR A 513 -8.35 23.92 2.26
C THR A 513 -8.66 22.53 1.71
N ALA A 514 -9.49 21.76 2.42
CA ALA A 514 -9.93 20.46 1.92
C ALA A 514 -10.68 20.60 0.59
N GLN A 515 -10.44 19.69 -0.35
CA GLN A 515 -11.05 19.70 -1.68
C GLN A 515 -11.74 18.36 -1.96
N ALA A 516 -12.91 18.43 -2.59
CA ALA A 516 -13.55 17.30 -3.24
C ALA A 516 -13.27 17.36 -4.75
N VAL A 517 -13.13 16.21 -5.40
CA VAL A 517 -12.87 16.11 -6.83
C VAL A 517 -13.53 14.86 -7.42
N GLU A 518 -14.11 15.02 -8.60
CA GLU A 518 -14.57 13.93 -9.44
C GLU A 518 -13.56 13.70 -10.55
N LEU A 519 -13.05 12.47 -10.67
CA LEU A 519 -12.08 12.06 -11.69
C LEU A 519 -12.76 11.16 -12.72
N ASP A 520 -12.59 11.47 -14.00
CA ASP A 520 -12.97 10.55 -15.08
C ASP A 520 -11.91 9.45 -15.20
N LEU A 521 -12.26 8.27 -14.70
CA LEU A 521 -11.43 7.07 -14.71
C LEU A 521 -12.09 5.92 -15.49
N ALA A 522 -13.11 6.18 -16.31
CA ALA A 522 -13.90 5.13 -16.95
C ALA A 522 -13.07 4.14 -17.80
N THR A 523 -11.91 4.57 -18.31
CA THR A 523 -10.94 3.72 -19.03
C THR A 523 -10.33 2.62 -18.16
N PHE A 524 -10.44 2.72 -16.84
CA PHE A 524 -9.90 1.79 -15.85
C PHE A 524 -11.01 1.02 -15.12
N ASP A 525 -12.20 0.91 -15.72
CA ASP A 525 -13.35 0.21 -15.15
C ASP A 525 -12.96 -1.19 -14.65
N GLY A 526 -13.38 -1.51 -13.42
CA GLY A 526 -13.04 -2.76 -12.74
C GLY A 526 -11.68 -2.78 -12.04
N ARG A 527 -10.76 -1.83 -12.29
CA ARG A 527 -9.49 -1.73 -11.54
C ARG A 527 -9.73 -1.13 -10.15
N ILE A 528 -8.94 -1.59 -9.18
CA ILE A 528 -8.96 -1.16 -7.77
C ILE A 528 -7.80 -0.21 -7.54
N PRO A 529 -8.05 1.05 -7.10
CA PRO A 529 -6.99 1.93 -6.64
C PRO A 529 -6.44 1.44 -5.30
N LEU A 530 -5.16 1.10 -5.26
CA LEU A 530 -4.43 0.68 -4.06
C LEU A 530 -3.47 1.78 -3.65
N ASP A 531 -3.62 2.33 -2.44
CA ASP A 531 -2.72 3.38 -1.93
C ASP A 531 -1.28 2.85 -1.83
N LEU A 532 -0.35 3.48 -2.54
CA LEU A 532 1.05 3.08 -2.58
C LEU A 532 1.81 3.41 -1.29
N ILE A 533 1.27 4.27 -0.44
CA ILE A 533 1.91 4.66 0.82
C ILE A 533 1.46 3.74 1.95
N GLY A 534 0.15 3.53 2.11
CA GLY A 534 -0.45 2.76 3.21
C GLY A 534 -0.95 1.36 2.84
N GLY A 535 -0.96 0.97 1.58
CA GLY A 535 -1.42 -0.35 1.11
C GLY A 535 -2.94 -0.56 1.18
N ALA A 536 -3.72 0.48 1.48
CA ALA A 536 -5.16 0.37 1.64
C ALA A 536 -5.88 0.36 0.28
N PRO A 537 -6.78 -0.62 0.01
CA PRO A 537 -7.59 -0.62 -1.20
C PRO A 537 -8.73 0.40 -1.09
N PHE A 538 -9.00 1.10 -2.20
CA PHE A 538 -10.14 1.99 -2.36
C PHE A 538 -11.27 1.31 -3.16
N PRO A 539 -12.49 1.86 -3.19
CA PRO A 539 -13.56 1.34 -4.05
C PRO A 539 -13.08 1.15 -5.51
N PRO A 540 -13.40 0.04 -6.20
CA PRO A 540 -13.04 -0.13 -7.60
C PRO A 540 -13.66 0.96 -8.47
N VAL A 541 -12.92 1.30 -9.51
CA VAL A 541 -13.34 2.22 -10.56
C VAL A 541 -14.55 1.63 -11.26
N GLY A 542 -15.57 2.47 -11.45
CA GLY A 542 -16.77 2.15 -12.22
C GLY A 542 -16.90 3.09 -13.43
N GLN A 543 -18.07 3.07 -14.06
CA GLN A 543 -18.42 3.98 -15.16
C GLN A 543 -18.79 5.40 -14.72
N LEU A 544 -19.03 5.61 -13.42
CA LEU A 544 -19.33 6.94 -12.86
C LEU A 544 -18.03 7.69 -12.49
N PRO A 545 -18.04 9.04 -12.48
CA PRO A 545 -16.91 9.82 -12.01
C PRO A 545 -16.47 9.40 -10.61
N TYR A 546 -15.17 9.20 -10.45
CA TYR A 546 -14.57 8.69 -9.23
C TYR A 546 -14.37 9.82 -8.22
N MET A 547 -15.15 9.82 -7.14
CA MET A 547 -15.11 10.87 -6.12
C MET A 547 -13.95 10.63 -5.13
N LEU A 548 -13.12 11.66 -4.93
CA LEU A 548 -12.09 11.71 -3.90
C LEU A 548 -12.21 12.97 -3.05
N THR A 549 -11.79 12.87 -1.79
CA THR A 549 -11.62 14.03 -0.90
C THR A 549 -10.19 14.07 -0.39
N LEU A 550 -9.58 15.26 -0.41
CA LEU A 550 -8.18 15.47 -0.06
C LEU A 550 -8.09 16.57 1.02
N PRO A 551 -7.37 16.33 2.14
CA PRO A 551 -7.00 17.39 3.07
C PRO A 551 -6.15 18.49 2.42
N PRO A 552 -5.98 19.65 3.08
CA PRO A 552 -5.08 20.72 2.62
C PRO A 552 -3.69 20.21 2.27
N PHE A 553 -3.21 20.51 1.07
CA PHE A 553 -1.88 20.12 0.58
C PHE A 553 -1.58 18.61 0.62
N ALA A 554 -2.60 17.75 0.74
CA ALA A 554 -2.41 16.30 0.68
C ALA A 554 -2.32 15.82 -0.77
N PHE A 555 -1.73 14.65 -0.95
CA PHE A 555 -1.74 13.93 -2.22
C PHE A 555 -1.93 12.43 -1.99
N TYR A 556 -2.34 11.74 -3.05
CA TYR A 556 -2.44 10.29 -3.10
C TYR A 556 -1.70 9.75 -4.32
N TRP A 557 -1.05 8.59 -4.15
CA TRP A 557 -0.56 7.76 -5.25
C TRP A 557 -1.26 6.41 -5.18
N PHE A 558 -1.98 6.05 -6.22
CA PHE A 558 -2.68 4.77 -6.31
C PHE A 558 -2.10 3.91 -7.42
N SER A 559 -1.79 2.65 -7.15
CA SER A 559 -1.67 1.65 -8.21
C SER A 559 -3.08 1.20 -8.62
N LEU A 560 -3.38 1.19 -9.92
CA LEU A 560 -4.65 0.70 -10.45
C LEU A 560 -4.49 -0.77 -10.86
N THR A 561 -4.88 -1.70 -9.99
CA THR A 561 -4.69 -3.16 -10.13
C THR A 561 -6.00 -3.94 -10.24
N THR A 562 -5.97 -5.15 -10.80
CA THR A 562 -7.12 -6.08 -10.84
C THR A 562 -7.11 -7.13 -9.72
N GLU A 563 -6.03 -7.23 -8.93
CA GLU A 563 -5.79 -8.37 -8.02
C GLU A 563 -5.96 -8.05 -6.53
N ALA A 564 -6.35 -6.82 -6.17
CA ALA A 564 -6.54 -6.43 -4.77
C ALA A 564 -7.88 -6.94 -4.19
N ALA A 565 -7.87 -7.35 -2.92
CA ALA A 565 -9.10 -7.69 -2.20
C ALA A 565 -9.98 -6.44 -2.02
N MET A 566 -11.27 -6.53 -2.32
CA MET A 566 -12.20 -5.41 -2.16
C MET A 566 -12.32 -4.97 -0.68
N PRO A 567 -12.53 -3.67 -0.40
CA PRO A 567 -12.79 -3.22 0.97
C PRO A 567 -14.02 -3.93 1.55
N PHE A 568 -13.87 -4.58 2.70
CA PHE A 568 -14.90 -5.41 3.32
C PHE A 568 -16.21 -4.67 3.63
N TRP A 569 -16.15 -3.34 3.79
CA TRP A 569 -17.28 -2.47 4.10
C TRP A 569 -18.07 -1.99 2.86
N ARG A 570 -17.59 -2.28 1.63
CA ARG A 570 -18.27 -1.83 0.41
C ARG A 570 -19.44 -2.77 0.07
N ILE A 571 -20.64 -2.20 0.06
CA ILE A 571 -21.84 -2.83 -0.51
C ILE A 571 -21.72 -2.73 -2.03
N GLN A 572 -21.77 -3.88 -2.74
CA GLN A 572 -21.79 -3.90 -4.20
C GLN A 572 -22.96 -3.06 -4.71
N PRO A 573 -22.75 -2.10 -5.64
CA PRO A 573 -23.87 -1.38 -6.25
C PRO A 573 -24.79 -2.39 -6.97
N SER A 574 -26.09 -2.14 -6.85
CA SER A 574 -27.14 -3.02 -7.39
C SER A 574 -26.99 -3.21 -8.90
N GLU A 575 -27.05 -4.46 -9.35
CA GLU A 575 -27.30 -4.79 -10.75
C GLU A 575 -28.55 -4.05 -11.26
N PRO A 576 -28.62 -3.67 -12.55
CA PRO A 576 -29.81 -3.08 -13.13
C PRO A 576 -31.03 -3.97 -12.85
N LEU A 577 -32.09 -3.36 -12.31
CA LEU A 577 -33.29 -4.07 -11.89
C LEU A 577 -33.83 -4.88 -13.08
N PRO A 578 -34.09 -6.19 -12.90
CA PRO A 578 -34.74 -6.99 -13.93
C PRO A 578 -36.14 -6.45 -14.22
N ASP A 579 -36.68 -6.74 -15.41
CA ASP A 579 -38.11 -6.52 -15.69
C ASP A 579 -38.94 -7.40 -14.74
N TYR A 580 -39.45 -6.79 -13.67
CA TYR A 580 -40.25 -7.50 -12.68
C TYR A 580 -41.63 -7.84 -13.24
N ILE A 581 -42.03 -9.11 -13.06
CA ILE A 581 -43.41 -9.54 -13.25
C ILE A 581 -44.31 -8.77 -12.28
N THR A 582 -45.46 -8.29 -12.76
CA THR A 582 -46.43 -7.56 -11.93
C THR A 582 -47.56 -8.48 -11.48
N LEU A 583 -47.62 -8.76 -10.18
CA LEU A 583 -48.70 -9.51 -9.55
C LEU A 583 -49.86 -8.58 -9.17
N VAL A 584 -51.11 -9.01 -9.44
CA VAL A 584 -52.31 -8.22 -9.14
C VAL A 584 -52.97 -8.74 -7.86
N MET A 585 -53.00 -7.89 -6.83
CA MET A 585 -53.60 -8.16 -5.53
C MET A 585 -54.96 -7.45 -5.41
N ARG A 586 -56.01 -8.12 -4.92
CA ARG A 586 -57.36 -7.57 -4.81
C ARG A 586 -57.70 -7.17 -3.37
N LEU A 587 -57.51 -8.07 -2.41
CA LEU A 587 -57.89 -7.95 -1.01
C LEU A 587 -56.68 -7.72 -0.09
N GLY A 588 -55.59 -8.49 -0.22
CA GLY A 588 -54.42 -8.40 0.68
C GLY A 588 -53.35 -9.45 0.36
N LEU A 589 -52.29 -9.51 1.18
CA LEU A 589 -51.13 -10.41 0.96
C LEU A 589 -51.53 -11.90 0.83
N ALA A 590 -52.65 -12.30 1.43
CA ALA A 590 -53.23 -13.64 1.28
C ALA A 590 -53.59 -13.99 -0.19
N ASP A 591 -53.81 -13.02 -1.07
CA ASP A 591 -54.08 -13.28 -2.50
C ASP A 591 -52.83 -13.80 -3.24
N LEU A 592 -51.63 -13.60 -2.67
CA LEU A 592 -50.38 -14.09 -3.27
C LEU A 592 -50.26 -15.62 -3.16
N VAL A 593 -50.94 -16.22 -2.19
CA VAL A 593 -51.01 -17.67 -2.01
C VAL A 593 -52.27 -18.29 -2.62
N ALA A 594 -53.14 -17.48 -3.25
CA ALA A 594 -54.25 -17.95 -4.05
C ALA A 594 -53.78 -18.51 -5.40
N VAL A 595 -54.54 -19.46 -5.96
CA VAL A 595 -54.14 -20.36 -7.07
C VAL A 595 -53.44 -19.63 -8.23
N ASP A 596 -53.97 -18.51 -8.72
CA ASP A 596 -53.46 -17.82 -9.91
C ASP A 596 -52.11 -17.10 -9.66
N SER A 597 -51.97 -16.41 -8.53
CA SER A 597 -50.74 -15.68 -8.16
C SER A 597 -49.65 -16.64 -7.68
N ARG A 598 -50.05 -17.73 -7.01
CA ARG A 598 -49.15 -18.76 -6.49
C ARG A 598 -48.42 -19.48 -7.62
N HIS A 599 -49.10 -19.82 -8.70
CA HIS A 599 -48.46 -20.44 -9.86
C HIS A 599 -47.34 -19.55 -10.42
N SER A 600 -47.61 -18.26 -10.63
CA SER A 600 -46.62 -17.30 -11.14
C SER A 600 -45.43 -17.13 -10.17
N LEU A 601 -45.69 -17.15 -8.86
CA LEU A 601 -44.63 -17.10 -7.85
C LEU A 601 -43.72 -18.33 -7.90
N GLU A 602 -44.31 -19.53 -7.96
CA GLU A 602 -43.59 -20.81 -7.95
C GLU A 602 -42.82 -21.09 -9.25
N THR A 603 -43.32 -20.65 -10.41
CA THR A 603 -42.71 -20.96 -11.71
C THR A 603 -41.83 -19.85 -12.30
N GLU A 604 -42.20 -18.58 -12.13
CA GLU A 604 -41.54 -17.47 -12.83
C GLU A 604 -40.73 -16.54 -11.91
N ILE A 605 -41.11 -16.40 -10.64
CA ILE A 605 -40.52 -15.38 -9.73
C ILE A 605 -39.51 -16.00 -8.76
N LEU A 606 -39.90 -17.02 -8.00
CA LEU A 606 -39.05 -17.60 -6.95
C LEU A 606 -37.81 -18.31 -7.48
N PRO A 607 -37.85 -19.12 -8.57
CA PRO A 607 -36.66 -19.79 -9.07
C PRO A 607 -35.50 -18.84 -9.43
N PRO A 608 -35.68 -17.80 -10.27
CA PRO A 608 -34.61 -16.86 -10.58
C PRO A 608 -34.25 -15.96 -9.39
N TYR A 609 -35.19 -15.68 -8.48
CA TYR A 609 -34.90 -14.93 -7.26
C TYR A 609 -33.92 -15.68 -6.35
N LEU A 610 -34.20 -16.95 -6.04
CA LEU A 610 -33.38 -17.79 -5.15
C LEU A 610 -31.95 -17.94 -5.69
N GLN A 611 -31.79 -18.19 -7.00
CA GLN A 611 -30.47 -18.35 -7.63
C GLN A 611 -29.57 -17.11 -7.48
N ARG A 612 -30.17 -15.91 -7.38
CA ARG A 612 -29.43 -14.64 -7.20
C ARG A 612 -29.03 -14.37 -5.76
N ARG A 613 -29.65 -15.03 -4.77
CA ARG A 613 -29.34 -14.79 -3.35
C ARG A 613 -28.05 -15.47 -2.95
N ARG A 614 -27.27 -14.85 -2.05
CA ARG A 614 -26.01 -15.45 -1.58
C ARG A 614 -26.27 -16.58 -0.58
N TRP A 615 -27.31 -16.47 0.23
CA TRP A 615 -27.72 -17.49 1.20
C TRP A 615 -28.29 -18.77 0.56
N PHE A 616 -28.58 -18.79 -0.74
CA PHE A 616 -29.00 -20.00 -1.46
C PHE A 616 -27.77 -20.85 -1.80
N ALA A 617 -27.44 -21.82 -0.94
CA ALA A 617 -26.19 -22.60 -1.00
C ALA A 617 -26.12 -23.58 -2.19
N ALA A 618 -27.24 -23.95 -2.81
CA ALA A 618 -27.31 -25.00 -3.82
C ALA A 618 -27.16 -24.50 -5.27
N LYS A 619 -26.22 -23.57 -5.53
CA LYS A 619 -26.05 -22.95 -6.86
C LYS A 619 -25.57 -23.92 -7.93
N ASP A 620 -24.84 -24.95 -7.54
CA ASP A 620 -24.27 -25.96 -8.44
C ASP A 620 -25.24 -27.11 -8.72
N ARG A 621 -26.42 -27.12 -8.07
CA ARG A 621 -27.46 -28.16 -8.24
C ARG A 621 -28.59 -27.66 -9.14
N HIS A 622 -29.00 -28.49 -10.08
CA HIS A 622 -30.10 -28.14 -11.00
C HIS A 622 -31.44 -28.21 -10.27
N VAL A 623 -32.08 -27.04 -10.08
CA VAL A 623 -33.42 -26.92 -9.49
C VAL A 623 -34.46 -27.55 -10.43
N ARG A 624 -35.24 -28.51 -9.91
CA ARG A 624 -36.33 -29.18 -10.63
C ARG A 624 -37.65 -28.45 -10.46
N SER A 625 -37.98 -28.05 -9.24
CA SER A 625 -39.23 -27.38 -8.90
C SER A 625 -39.02 -26.49 -7.66
N VAL A 626 -39.82 -25.43 -7.55
CA VAL A 626 -39.89 -24.55 -6.37
C VAL A 626 -41.36 -24.44 -5.98
N THR A 627 -41.69 -24.72 -4.73
CA THR A 627 -43.08 -24.70 -4.24
C THR A 627 -43.16 -24.00 -2.90
N ILE A 628 -44.28 -23.32 -2.63
CA ILE A 628 -44.53 -22.71 -1.32
C ILE A 628 -45.13 -23.78 -0.40
N ALA A 629 -44.28 -24.46 0.37
CA ALA A 629 -44.71 -25.54 1.26
C ALA A 629 -45.67 -25.03 2.35
N ASN A 630 -45.35 -23.89 2.96
CA ASN A 630 -46.19 -23.22 3.93
C ASN A 630 -46.19 -21.71 3.72
N ALA A 631 -47.30 -21.06 4.08
CA ALA A 631 -47.38 -19.60 4.08
C ALA A 631 -48.33 -19.13 5.19
N HIS A 632 -47.85 -18.23 6.04
CA HIS A 632 -48.58 -17.80 7.23
C HIS A 632 -48.60 -16.29 7.35
N MET A 633 -49.77 -15.72 7.60
CA MET A 633 -49.92 -14.29 7.83
C MET A 633 -49.45 -13.94 9.26
N LEU A 634 -48.63 -12.90 9.35
CA LEU A 634 -48.21 -12.24 10.59
C LEU A 634 -48.65 -10.77 10.53
N GLY A 635 -49.09 -10.18 11.65
CA GLY A 635 -49.45 -8.75 11.74
C GLY A 635 -50.91 -8.44 12.08
N THR A 636 -51.25 -7.15 12.05
CA THR A 636 -52.61 -6.58 12.11
C THR A 636 -52.88 -5.79 10.83
N ALA A 637 -54.14 -5.60 10.43
CA ALA A 637 -54.63 -5.21 9.09
C ALA A 637 -53.93 -4.08 8.29
N GLU A 638 -53.02 -3.29 8.87
CA GLU A 638 -52.21 -2.26 8.17
C GLU A 638 -50.75 -2.70 7.89
N ASP A 639 -50.23 -3.72 8.58
CA ASP A 639 -48.82 -4.17 8.56
C ASP A 639 -48.71 -5.71 8.40
N ASP A 640 -49.33 -6.22 7.34
CA ASP A 640 -49.32 -7.65 7.01
C ASP A 640 -47.93 -8.12 6.50
N PHE A 641 -47.41 -9.19 7.08
CA PHE A 641 -46.26 -9.97 6.59
C PHE A 641 -46.70 -11.39 6.26
N LEU A 642 -46.08 -12.01 5.26
CA LEU A 642 -46.34 -13.40 4.90
C LEU A 642 -45.07 -14.22 5.13
N LEU A 643 -45.06 -15.04 6.17
CA LEU A 643 -43.95 -15.96 6.46
C LEU A 643 -44.07 -17.19 5.55
N CYS A 644 -43.23 -17.29 4.52
CA CYS A 644 -43.23 -18.42 3.59
C CYS A 644 -42.09 -19.41 3.86
N GLU A 645 -42.40 -20.70 3.82
CA GLU A 645 -41.41 -21.77 3.67
C GLU A 645 -41.47 -22.27 2.23
N ILE A 646 -40.35 -22.20 1.53
CA ILE A 646 -40.20 -22.55 0.12
C ILE A 646 -39.45 -23.87 0.03
N GLU A 647 -40.09 -24.90 -0.52
CA GLU A 647 -39.46 -26.19 -0.79
C GLU A 647 -38.88 -26.20 -2.22
N VAL A 648 -37.59 -26.56 -2.31
CA VAL A 648 -36.83 -26.61 -3.55
C VAL A 648 -36.40 -28.06 -3.79
N GLU A 649 -36.92 -28.68 -4.85
CA GLU A 649 -36.50 -30.01 -5.26
C GLU A 649 -35.39 -29.92 -6.31
N PHE A 650 -34.39 -30.80 -6.23
CA PHE A 650 -33.27 -30.86 -7.16
C PHE A 650 -33.36 -32.09 -8.07
N ALA A 651 -32.84 -31.99 -9.28
CA ALA A 651 -32.87 -33.08 -10.24
C ALA A 651 -32.02 -34.28 -9.76
N GLY A 652 -32.60 -35.47 -9.73
CA GLY A 652 -31.90 -36.71 -9.34
C GLY A 652 -31.92 -37.01 -7.84
N GLU A 653 -32.53 -36.17 -7.01
CA GLU A 653 -32.62 -36.35 -5.56
C GLU A 653 -34.09 -36.51 -5.09
N GLY A 654 -34.31 -37.32 -4.06
CA GLY A 654 -35.65 -37.67 -3.57
C GLY A 654 -36.19 -36.77 -2.44
N ARG A 655 -35.45 -35.74 -2.01
CA ARG A 655 -35.84 -34.87 -0.89
C ARG A 655 -35.44 -33.41 -1.17
N GLY A 656 -36.38 -32.49 -1.02
CA GLY A 656 -36.15 -31.05 -1.23
C GLY A 656 -35.55 -30.35 -0.01
N ASP A 657 -34.87 -29.22 -0.25
CA ASP A 657 -34.43 -28.29 0.78
C ASP A 657 -35.53 -27.26 1.07
N VAL A 658 -35.73 -26.88 2.34
CA VAL A 658 -36.76 -25.91 2.74
C VAL A 658 -36.11 -24.59 3.16
N TYR A 659 -36.52 -23.49 2.51
CA TYR A 659 -36.00 -22.15 2.74
C TYR A 659 -37.04 -21.21 3.34
N LEU A 660 -36.65 -20.41 4.34
CA LEU A 660 -37.49 -19.40 4.95
C LEU A 660 -37.38 -18.07 4.21
N LEU A 661 -38.51 -17.58 3.70
CA LEU A 661 -38.61 -16.29 3.03
C LEU A 661 -39.82 -15.50 3.57
N PRO A 662 -39.61 -14.61 4.55
CA PRO A 662 -40.61 -13.63 4.95
C PRO A 662 -40.88 -12.66 3.80
N LEU A 663 -42.14 -12.39 3.47
CA LEU A 663 -42.54 -11.50 2.38
C LEU A 663 -43.37 -10.32 2.90
N ALA A 664 -43.19 -9.17 2.27
CA ALA A 664 -43.94 -7.96 2.57
C ALA A 664 -44.18 -7.11 1.31
N VAL A 665 -45.19 -6.25 1.38
CA VAL A 665 -45.48 -5.26 0.33
C VAL A 665 -45.04 -3.87 0.76
N VAL A 666 -44.32 -3.19 -0.11
CA VAL A 666 -43.94 -1.77 0.03
C VAL A 666 -44.54 -0.99 -1.12
N TRP A 667 -45.40 -0.02 -0.84
CA TRP A 667 -46.07 0.80 -1.84
C TRP A 667 -45.18 1.94 -2.34
N ASP A 668 -45.28 2.26 -3.64
CA ASP A 668 -44.50 3.29 -4.35
C ASP A 668 -45.09 4.70 -4.12
N ASP A 669 -45.48 5.00 -2.89
CA ASP A 669 -46.12 6.26 -2.51
C ASP A 669 -45.12 7.27 -1.91
N GLY A 670 -43.81 6.98 -1.96
CA GLY A 670 -42.73 7.77 -1.38
C GLY A 670 -41.34 7.21 -1.72
N PRO A 671 -40.25 7.82 -1.19
CA PRO A 671 -38.90 7.33 -1.42
C PRO A 671 -38.73 5.91 -0.85
N VAL A 672 -38.52 4.94 -1.74
CA VAL A 672 -38.30 3.53 -1.39
C VAL A 672 -36.82 3.32 -1.04
N ALA A 673 -36.55 2.73 0.12
CA ALA A 673 -35.17 2.41 0.53
C ALA A 673 -34.49 1.47 -0.49
N SER A 674 -33.20 1.68 -0.74
CA SER A 674 -32.43 0.89 -1.73
C SER A 674 -32.47 -0.62 -1.45
N ILE A 675 -32.43 -1.02 -0.19
CA ILE A 675 -32.50 -2.43 0.23
C ILE A 675 -33.81 -3.11 -0.17
N VAL A 676 -34.93 -2.36 -0.15
CA VAL A 676 -36.24 -2.88 -0.60
C VAL A 676 -36.20 -3.23 -2.08
N GLN A 677 -35.54 -2.40 -2.89
CA GLN A 677 -35.37 -2.63 -4.32
C GLN A 677 -34.38 -3.78 -4.60
N GLN A 678 -33.30 -3.89 -3.82
CA GLN A 678 -32.30 -4.97 -3.92
C GLN A 678 -32.88 -6.36 -3.58
N LEU A 679 -33.80 -6.40 -2.62
CA LEU A 679 -34.46 -7.62 -2.16
C LEU A 679 -35.83 -7.85 -2.83
N ALA A 680 -36.24 -6.98 -3.77
CA ALA A 680 -37.52 -7.11 -4.45
C ALA A 680 -37.58 -8.39 -5.30
N LEU A 681 -38.72 -9.06 -5.21
CA LEU A 681 -39.05 -10.27 -5.97
C LEU A 681 -39.85 -9.91 -7.22
N ALA A 682 -40.84 -9.02 -7.06
CA ALA A 682 -41.82 -8.69 -8.09
C ALA A 682 -42.42 -7.31 -7.87
N ARG A 683 -43.09 -6.77 -8.90
CA ARG A 683 -43.99 -5.61 -8.74
C ARG A 683 -45.34 -6.12 -8.26
N ILE A 684 -45.99 -5.37 -7.38
CA ILE A 684 -47.37 -5.62 -6.98
C ILE A 684 -48.25 -4.44 -7.37
N ARG A 685 -49.47 -4.74 -7.82
CA ARG A 685 -50.51 -3.74 -8.05
C ARG A 685 -51.76 -4.09 -7.25
N ARG A 686 -52.26 -3.12 -6.46
CA ARG A 686 -53.57 -3.17 -5.83
C ARG A 686 -54.37 -1.93 -6.24
N HIS A 687 -55.40 -2.14 -7.06
CA HIS A 687 -56.22 -1.06 -7.59
C HIS A 687 -55.38 -0.02 -8.38
N ARG A 688 -55.20 1.19 -7.84
CA ARG A 688 -54.38 2.27 -8.40
C ARG A 688 -52.97 2.34 -7.81
N ARG A 689 -52.68 1.61 -6.73
CA ARG A 689 -51.37 1.60 -6.08
C ARG A 689 -50.48 0.54 -6.71
N VAL A 690 -49.24 0.92 -6.97
CA VAL A 690 -48.16 0.03 -7.40
C VAL A 690 -47.12 0.00 -6.29
N GLY A 691 -46.44 -1.13 -6.13
CA GLY A 691 -45.40 -1.32 -5.13
C GLY A 691 -44.50 -2.49 -5.48
N TYR A 692 -43.71 -2.90 -4.51
CA TYR A 692 -42.80 -4.03 -4.59
C TYR A 692 -43.23 -5.12 -3.60
N LEU A 693 -43.22 -6.37 -4.07
CA LEU A 693 -43.14 -7.54 -3.21
C LEU A 693 -41.65 -7.75 -2.90
N THR A 694 -41.28 -7.68 -1.62
CA THR A 694 -39.88 -7.77 -1.18
C THR A 694 -39.76 -8.73 0.00
N ASP A 695 -38.53 -9.08 0.34
CA ASP A 695 -38.22 -9.79 1.57
C ASP A 695 -38.54 -8.91 2.79
N ALA A 696 -39.34 -9.40 3.73
CA ALA A 696 -39.72 -8.64 4.92
C ALA A 696 -38.51 -8.30 5.82
N PHE A 697 -37.38 -9.00 5.66
CA PHE A 697 -36.10 -8.61 6.25
C PHE A 697 -35.73 -7.16 5.94
N ALA A 698 -36.13 -6.60 4.79
CA ALA A 698 -35.88 -5.22 4.41
C ALA A 698 -36.62 -4.17 5.28
N LEU A 699 -37.59 -4.58 6.08
CA LEU A 699 -38.48 -3.69 6.84
C LEU A 699 -38.21 -3.76 8.34
N ASP A 700 -38.02 -2.59 8.96
CA ASP A 700 -37.72 -2.50 10.40
C ASP A 700 -38.89 -3.03 11.25
N ARG A 701 -40.12 -2.70 10.86
CA ARG A 701 -41.35 -3.18 11.51
C ARG A 701 -41.46 -4.71 11.62
N PHE A 702 -40.90 -5.46 10.68
CA PHE A 702 -40.90 -6.94 10.75
C PHE A 702 -40.08 -7.41 11.94
N CYS A 703 -38.90 -6.81 12.14
CA CYS A 703 -38.03 -7.11 13.27
C CYS A 703 -38.71 -6.76 14.60
N HIS A 704 -39.31 -5.57 14.70
CA HIS A 704 -40.00 -5.12 15.91
C HIS A 704 -41.17 -6.05 16.29
N ASP A 705 -41.98 -6.49 15.32
CA ASP A 705 -43.10 -7.43 15.56
C ASP A 705 -42.60 -8.79 16.08
N ILE A 706 -41.50 -9.33 15.54
CA ILE A 706 -40.90 -10.57 16.04
C ILE A 706 -40.45 -10.43 17.50
N ILE A 707 -39.78 -9.33 17.87
CA ILE A 707 -39.34 -9.08 19.25
C ILE A 707 -40.53 -8.93 20.20
N ALA A 708 -41.56 -8.18 19.81
CA ALA A 708 -42.78 -7.99 20.60
C ALA A 708 -43.52 -9.32 20.84
N ARG A 709 -43.62 -10.18 19.82
CA ARG A 709 -44.21 -11.52 19.93
C ARG A 709 -43.39 -12.46 20.81
N LEU A 710 -42.07 -12.32 20.78
CA LEU A 710 -41.16 -13.08 21.63
C LEU A 710 -41.34 -12.72 23.11
N ARG A 711 -41.46 -11.43 23.45
CA ARG A 711 -41.77 -10.95 24.80
C ARG A 711 -43.12 -11.44 25.32
N THR A 712 -44.13 -11.45 24.46
CA THR A 712 -45.50 -11.88 24.83
C THR A 712 -45.69 -13.40 24.83
N LYS A 713 -44.66 -14.19 24.51
CA LYS A 713 -44.72 -15.66 24.42
C LYS A 713 -45.86 -16.12 23.49
N SER A 714 -46.00 -15.41 22.37
CA SER A 714 -47.08 -15.66 21.41
C SER A 714 -47.03 -17.10 20.88
N CYS A 715 -48.21 -17.69 20.67
CA CYS A 715 -48.34 -19.00 20.02
C CYS A 715 -49.45 -18.89 18.96
N ILE A 716 -49.12 -19.19 17.71
CA ILE A 716 -50.03 -19.05 16.57
C ILE A 716 -50.32 -20.44 16.02
N SER A 717 -51.60 -20.84 16.02
CA SER A 717 -52.03 -22.09 15.39
C SER A 717 -52.01 -21.98 13.87
N LEU A 718 -51.49 -23.00 13.21
CA LEU A 718 -51.33 -23.09 11.75
C LEU A 718 -51.99 -24.37 11.23
N ASP A 719 -52.39 -24.40 9.97
CA ASP A 719 -52.90 -25.64 9.35
C ASP A 719 -51.82 -26.74 9.31
N SER A 720 -50.54 -26.34 9.28
CA SER A 720 -49.36 -27.21 9.30
C SER A 720 -48.69 -27.30 10.67
N GLY A 721 -49.43 -27.05 11.76
CA GLY A 721 -48.98 -27.20 13.14
C GLY A 721 -49.08 -25.92 13.97
N ARG A 722 -47.99 -25.44 14.58
CA ARG A 722 -48.00 -24.16 15.31
C ARG A 722 -46.67 -23.41 15.24
N LEU A 723 -46.73 -22.09 15.27
CA LEU A 723 -45.58 -21.21 15.46
C LEU A 723 -45.48 -20.80 16.94
N SER A 724 -44.36 -21.11 17.56
CA SER A 724 -44.06 -20.88 18.98
C SER A 724 -42.97 -19.82 19.10
N TYR A 725 -43.22 -18.78 19.88
CA TYR A 725 -42.22 -17.76 20.22
C TYR A 725 -41.71 -18.05 21.63
N GLU A 726 -40.46 -18.51 21.73
CA GLU A 726 -39.90 -19.11 22.95
C GLU A 726 -38.77 -18.24 23.52
N PRO A 727 -39.08 -17.25 24.37
CA PRO A 727 -38.06 -16.42 25.02
C PRO A 727 -37.31 -17.16 26.13
N THR A 728 -36.12 -16.67 26.45
CA THR A 728 -35.43 -16.95 27.74
C THR A 728 -35.83 -15.89 28.77
N ALA A 729 -35.45 -16.08 30.04
CA ALA A 729 -35.70 -15.08 31.09
C ALA A 729 -34.99 -13.74 30.82
N LEU A 730 -33.92 -13.73 30.00
CA LEU A 730 -33.12 -12.54 29.71
C LEU A 730 -33.81 -11.54 28.79
N ILE A 731 -34.88 -11.92 28.08
CA ILE A 731 -35.59 -10.99 27.19
C ILE A 731 -36.29 -9.86 27.96
N ASP A 732 -36.67 -10.15 29.20
CA ASP A 732 -37.38 -9.22 30.09
C ASP A 732 -36.44 -8.14 30.64
N ASP A 733 -35.12 -8.40 30.63
CA ASP A 733 -34.08 -7.46 31.07
C ASP A 733 -33.72 -6.43 29.98
N LEU A 734 -34.18 -6.63 28.73
CA LEU A 734 -33.90 -5.71 27.64
C LEU A 734 -34.75 -4.43 27.75
N PRO A 735 -34.23 -3.26 27.32
CA PRO A 735 -35.04 -2.05 27.21
C PRO A 735 -36.19 -2.24 26.21
N PRO A 736 -37.22 -1.37 26.19
CA PRO A 736 -38.22 -1.35 25.11
C PRO A 736 -37.51 -1.22 23.74
N LEU A 737 -37.83 -2.12 22.81
CA LEU A 737 -37.20 -2.19 21.47
C LEU A 737 -38.18 -1.88 20.33
N ASP A 738 -39.36 -1.38 20.66
CA ASP A 738 -40.47 -1.20 19.70
C ASP A 738 -40.15 -0.19 18.58
N ASP A 739 -39.26 0.77 18.85
CA ASP A 739 -38.77 1.79 17.89
C ASP A 739 -37.24 1.78 17.77
N ALA A 740 -36.58 0.68 18.15
CA ALA A 740 -35.13 0.59 18.14
C ALA A 740 -34.57 0.64 16.70
N GLU A 741 -33.45 1.35 16.51
CA GLU A 741 -32.74 1.40 15.22
C GLU A 741 -32.34 -0.02 14.77
N ILE A 742 -32.63 -0.33 13.50
CA ILE A 742 -32.29 -1.62 12.88
C ILE A 742 -31.09 -1.45 11.96
N ARG A 743 -29.99 -2.13 12.28
CA ARG A 743 -28.79 -2.18 11.42
C ARG A 743 -28.62 -3.57 10.85
N ARG A 744 -28.65 -3.69 9.52
CA ARG A 744 -28.49 -4.97 8.82
C ARG A 744 -27.04 -5.17 8.40
N PHE A 745 -26.55 -6.40 8.45
CA PHE A 745 -25.20 -6.71 7.97
C PHE A 745 -25.16 -6.65 6.43
N SER A 746 -24.13 -6.02 5.87
CA SER A 746 -23.99 -5.68 4.43
C SER A 746 -23.64 -6.87 3.52
N ALA A 747 -23.18 -7.99 4.09
CA ALA A 747 -22.85 -9.21 3.36
C ALA A 747 -23.87 -10.31 3.70
N GLU A 748 -24.68 -10.72 2.74
CA GLU A 748 -25.50 -11.95 2.88
C GLU A 748 -24.57 -13.16 3.07
N GLN A 749 -24.56 -13.74 4.28
CA GLN A 749 -23.97 -15.05 4.58
C GLN A 749 -24.95 -16.18 4.23
N SER A 750 -24.79 -17.39 4.80
CA SER A 750 -25.80 -18.46 4.76
C SER A 750 -27.14 -18.06 5.39
N ASN A 751 -27.13 -17.06 6.28
CA ASN A 751 -28.30 -16.57 7.02
C ASN A 751 -28.39 -15.04 6.96
N SER A 752 -29.56 -14.48 7.30
CA SER A 752 -29.75 -13.02 7.34
C SER A 752 -29.79 -12.52 8.77
N SER A 753 -28.83 -11.67 9.15
CA SER A 753 -28.71 -11.13 10.50
C SER A 753 -28.93 -9.62 10.54
N LEU A 754 -29.43 -9.12 11.67
CA LEU A 754 -29.58 -7.69 11.95
C LEU A 754 -29.35 -7.40 13.44
N ILE A 755 -29.02 -6.15 13.77
CA ILE A 755 -28.86 -5.63 15.13
C ILE A 755 -30.05 -4.71 15.45
N VAL A 756 -30.57 -4.85 16.67
CA VAL A 756 -31.71 -4.09 17.22
C VAL A 756 -31.22 -3.23 18.39
N GLY A 757 -31.15 -1.91 18.20
CA GLY A 757 -30.94 -0.92 19.28
C GLY A 757 -29.72 -1.15 20.17
N ASP A 758 -28.62 -1.68 19.64
CA ASP A 758 -27.44 -2.13 20.40
C ASP A 758 -27.74 -3.11 21.56
N ALA A 759 -28.89 -3.79 21.52
CA ALA A 759 -29.37 -4.65 22.60
C ALA A 759 -29.47 -6.12 22.18
N ALA A 760 -29.92 -6.38 20.94
CA ALA A 760 -30.10 -7.73 20.42
C ALA A 760 -29.58 -7.89 18.99
N VAL A 761 -29.22 -9.11 18.64
CA VAL A 761 -28.97 -9.59 17.28
C VAL A 761 -30.06 -10.59 16.93
N MET A 762 -30.70 -10.41 15.78
CA MET A 762 -31.69 -11.34 15.24
C MET A 762 -31.13 -12.00 13.98
N LYS A 763 -31.12 -13.33 13.97
CA LYS A 763 -30.66 -14.16 12.85
C LYS A 763 -31.84 -14.96 12.29
N ILE A 764 -32.17 -14.71 11.02
CA ILE A 764 -33.17 -15.46 10.26
C ILE A 764 -32.46 -16.63 9.59
N LEU A 765 -32.83 -17.85 9.99
CA LEU A 765 -32.27 -19.07 9.42
C LEU A 765 -32.88 -19.31 8.04
N ARG A 766 -32.08 -19.13 6.99
CA ARG A 766 -32.59 -19.15 5.61
C ARG A 766 -32.87 -20.55 5.11
N ARG A 767 -32.04 -21.53 5.47
CA ARG A 767 -32.32 -22.95 5.24
C ARG A 767 -32.79 -23.56 6.55
N THR A 768 -33.96 -24.18 6.55
CA THR A 768 -34.57 -24.77 7.74
C THR A 768 -34.57 -26.28 7.64
N GLU A 769 -34.19 -26.94 8.72
CA GLU A 769 -34.09 -28.40 8.80
C GLU A 769 -34.99 -28.92 9.95
N ARG A 770 -35.37 -30.20 9.86
CA ARG A 770 -36.13 -30.87 10.92
C ARG A 770 -35.22 -31.23 12.08
N GLY A 771 -35.65 -30.94 13.30
CA GLY A 771 -34.95 -31.24 14.55
C GLY A 771 -34.53 -30.00 15.33
N ILE A 772 -33.86 -30.24 16.46
CA ILE A 772 -33.27 -29.18 17.29
C ILE A 772 -32.09 -28.57 16.52
N HIS A 773 -32.08 -27.24 16.37
CA HIS A 773 -31.00 -26.53 15.69
C HIS A 773 -29.75 -26.42 16.60
N PRO A 774 -28.54 -26.73 16.11
CA PRO A 774 -27.31 -26.69 16.93
C PRO A 774 -27.06 -25.33 17.59
N GLU A 775 -27.26 -24.22 16.86
CA GLU A 775 -27.08 -22.85 17.37
C GLU A 775 -27.89 -22.60 18.64
N THR A 776 -29.19 -22.91 18.60
CA THR A 776 -30.09 -22.60 19.72
C THR A 776 -29.89 -23.55 20.87
N GLU A 777 -29.58 -24.82 20.59
CA GLU A 777 -29.26 -25.82 21.60
C GLU A 777 -28.00 -25.44 22.39
N MET A 778 -26.90 -25.13 21.69
CA MET A 778 -25.63 -24.75 22.30
C MET A 778 -25.73 -23.41 23.03
N SER A 779 -26.30 -22.40 22.39
CA SER A 779 -26.46 -21.07 22.99
C SER A 779 -27.32 -21.13 24.25
N ARG A 780 -28.42 -21.90 24.24
CA ARG A 780 -29.29 -22.09 25.41
C ARG A 780 -28.53 -22.76 26.55
N PHE A 781 -27.85 -23.88 26.27
CA PHE A 781 -27.08 -24.59 27.29
C PHE A 781 -26.01 -23.70 27.94
N LEU A 782 -25.23 -22.98 27.14
CA LEU A 782 -24.17 -22.09 27.63
C LEU A 782 -24.72 -20.87 28.38
N THR A 783 -25.86 -20.34 27.94
CA THR A 783 -26.59 -19.26 28.63
C THR A 783 -27.08 -19.72 29.99
N ASP A 784 -27.72 -20.89 30.05
CA ASP A 784 -28.23 -21.48 31.30
C ASP A 784 -27.08 -21.83 32.27
N ALA A 785 -25.92 -22.23 31.73
CA ALA A 785 -24.69 -22.44 32.50
C ALA A 785 -23.95 -21.13 32.88
N SER A 786 -24.50 -19.96 32.53
CA SER A 786 -23.92 -18.64 32.81
C SER A 786 -22.50 -18.44 32.25
N PHE A 787 -22.20 -19.02 31.08
CA PHE A 787 -20.94 -18.78 30.39
C PHE A 787 -20.93 -17.38 29.75
N ALA A 788 -20.07 -16.48 30.24
CA ALA A 788 -20.13 -15.05 29.90
C ALA A 788 -19.62 -14.70 28.49
N ASN A 789 -18.75 -15.53 27.90
CA ASN A 789 -18.03 -15.21 26.66
C ASN A 789 -18.76 -15.70 25.40
N ILE A 790 -20.09 -15.66 25.42
CA ILE A 790 -20.96 -15.86 24.25
C ILE A 790 -22.06 -14.78 24.24
N PRO A 791 -22.66 -14.46 23.09
CA PRO A 791 -23.93 -13.77 23.03
C PRO A 791 -25.02 -14.63 23.70
N ALA A 792 -25.54 -14.18 24.84
CA ALA A 792 -26.58 -14.91 25.55
C ALA A 792 -27.84 -15.07 24.69
N LEU A 793 -28.48 -16.25 24.72
CA LEU A 793 -29.72 -16.49 23.99
C LEU A 793 -30.87 -15.72 24.65
N LEU A 794 -31.55 -14.88 23.88
CA LEU A 794 -32.74 -14.13 24.32
C LEU A 794 -34.04 -14.87 23.96
N GLY A 795 -34.02 -15.66 22.89
CA GLY A 795 -35.12 -16.54 22.51
C GLY A 795 -35.02 -17.05 21.07
N GLU A 796 -35.99 -17.87 20.69
CA GLU A 796 -36.10 -18.40 19.33
C GLU A 796 -37.56 -18.45 18.86
N VAL A 797 -37.75 -18.44 17.54
CA VAL A 797 -39.04 -18.68 16.90
C VAL A 797 -39.00 -20.05 16.25
N VAL A 798 -39.93 -20.92 16.64
CA VAL A 798 -39.93 -22.35 16.28
C VAL A 798 -41.25 -22.72 15.62
N ARG A 799 -41.19 -23.46 14.53
CA ARG A 799 -42.35 -24.14 13.95
C ARG A 799 -42.40 -25.58 14.43
N LEU A 800 -43.55 -26.00 14.93
CA LEU A 800 -43.83 -27.37 15.34
C LEU A 800 -44.78 -27.99 14.31
N ASP A 801 -44.33 -29.04 13.62
CA ASP A 801 -45.14 -29.88 12.73
C ASP A 801 -46.26 -30.59 13.55
N PRO A 802 -47.35 -31.08 12.92
CA PRO A 802 -48.42 -31.81 13.61
C PRO A 802 -47.92 -33.06 14.34
N ASP A 803 -46.84 -33.65 13.83
CA ASP A 803 -46.18 -34.85 14.38
C ASP A 803 -45.27 -34.52 15.58
N GLY A 804 -45.16 -33.25 15.97
CA GLY A 804 -44.32 -32.77 17.08
C GLY A 804 -42.87 -32.46 16.71
N GLU A 805 -42.47 -32.72 15.47
CA GLU A 805 -41.16 -32.36 14.94
C GLU A 805 -40.98 -30.83 14.90
N ARG A 806 -39.84 -30.34 15.36
CA ARG A 806 -39.56 -28.90 15.47
C ARG A 806 -38.62 -28.39 14.39
N ARG A 807 -38.74 -27.11 14.06
CA ARG A 807 -37.83 -26.37 13.17
C ARG A 807 -37.60 -24.97 13.70
N THR A 808 -36.37 -24.61 13.98
CA THR A 808 -36.03 -23.23 14.35
C THR A 808 -36.01 -22.36 13.09
N LEU A 809 -36.68 -21.21 13.16
CA LEU A 809 -36.81 -20.24 12.06
C LEU A 809 -35.99 -18.98 12.30
N ILE A 810 -36.02 -18.45 13.53
CA ILE A 810 -35.34 -17.20 13.91
C ILE A 810 -34.68 -17.41 15.27
N VAL A 811 -33.45 -16.91 15.42
CA VAL A 811 -32.69 -16.90 16.67
C VAL A 811 -32.46 -15.45 17.10
N VAL A 812 -32.68 -15.15 18.39
CA VAL A 812 -32.41 -13.83 18.96
C VAL A 812 -31.41 -13.96 20.10
N GLN A 813 -30.30 -13.27 19.99
CA GLN A 813 -29.17 -13.27 20.94
C GLN A 813 -28.85 -11.86 21.41
N GLN A 814 -28.19 -11.72 22.55
CA GLN A 814 -27.75 -10.42 23.05
C GLN A 814 -26.71 -9.79 22.11
N PHE A 815 -26.80 -8.47 21.90
CA PHE A 815 -25.77 -7.76 21.15
C PHE A 815 -24.51 -7.55 22.01
N VAL A 816 -23.37 -8.01 21.50
CA VAL A 816 -22.06 -7.74 22.10
C VAL A 816 -21.44 -6.54 21.40
N ARG A 817 -21.20 -5.44 22.14
CA ARG A 817 -20.46 -4.29 21.62
C ARG A 817 -19.00 -4.69 21.37
N ASN A 818 -18.61 -4.74 20.11
CA ASN A 818 -17.33 -5.30 19.67
C ASN A 818 -16.60 -4.37 18.69
N GLN A 819 -15.31 -4.63 18.46
CA GLN A 819 -14.45 -3.92 17.50
C GLN A 819 -14.36 -4.63 16.13
N GLY A 820 -15.18 -5.65 15.88
CA GLY A 820 -15.12 -6.54 14.72
C GLY A 820 -14.77 -7.98 15.09
N ASP A 821 -14.59 -8.82 14.07
CA ASP A 821 -14.13 -10.20 14.22
C ASP A 821 -12.61 -10.29 14.38
N ALA A 822 -12.14 -11.40 14.95
CA ALA A 822 -10.72 -11.64 15.18
C ALA A 822 -9.95 -11.93 13.88
N TRP A 823 -10.63 -12.27 12.78
CA TRP A 823 -9.99 -12.51 11.49
C TRP A 823 -9.45 -11.20 10.91
N GLN A 824 -10.30 -10.19 10.75
CA GLN A 824 -9.87 -8.90 10.22
C GLN A 824 -8.84 -8.24 11.15
N TRP A 825 -9.04 -8.33 12.46
CA TRP A 825 -8.08 -7.77 13.41
C TRP A 825 -6.71 -8.47 13.34
N THR A 826 -6.68 -9.79 13.12
CA THR A 826 -5.43 -10.54 12.90
C THR A 826 -4.71 -10.06 11.64
N LEU A 827 -5.42 -9.94 10.51
CA LEU A 827 -4.84 -9.47 9.25
C LEU A 827 -4.25 -8.06 9.39
N ASP A 828 -4.98 -7.15 10.03
CA ASP A 828 -4.56 -5.76 10.25
C ASP A 828 -3.31 -5.67 11.14
N VAL A 829 -3.25 -6.45 12.22
CA VAL A 829 -2.07 -6.45 13.12
C VAL A 829 -0.86 -7.07 12.43
N LEU A 830 -1.03 -8.20 11.77
CA LEU A 830 0.06 -8.89 11.08
C LEU A 830 0.59 -8.05 9.90
N GLY A 831 -0.29 -7.43 9.11
CA GLY A 831 0.09 -6.51 8.05
C GLY A 831 0.97 -5.37 8.56
N ARG A 832 0.53 -4.67 9.63
CA ARG A 832 1.34 -3.62 10.29
C ARG A 832 2.68 -4.12 10.81
N ALA A 833 2.73 -5.34 11.36
CA ALA A 833 3.97 -5.92 11.88
C ALA A 833 4.95 -6.25 10.75
N VAL A 834 4.46 -6.77 9.63
CA VAL A 834 5.24 -7.07 8.42
C VAL A 834 5.76 -5.77 7.78
N ASP A 835 4.91 -4.75 7.64
CA ASP A 835 5.33 -3.44 7.12
C ASP A 835 6.38 -2.78 8.02
N GLY A 836 6.18 -2.85 9.34
CA GLY A 836 7.15 -2.37 10.32
C GLY A 836 8.49 -3.10 10.27
N ALA A 837 8.52 -4.39 9.92
CA ALA A 837 9.74 -5.19 9.80
C ALA A 837 10.62 -4.77 8.62
N ILE A 838 10.04 -4.22 7.55
CA ILE A 838 10.79 -3.60 6.44
C ILE A 838 11.61 -2.42 6.95
N HIS A 839 11.06 -1.65 7.90
CA HIS A 839 11.62 -0.41 8.41
C HIS A 839 12.51 -0.58 9.66
N ALA A 840 12.64 -1.80 10.19
CA ALA A 840 13.33 -2.08 11.46
C ALA A 840 14.87 -2.06 11.38
N GLU A 841 15.49 -1.60 10.28
CA GLU A 841 16.94 -1.33 10.23
C GLU A 841 17.42 -0.29 11.26
N LEU A 842 16.48 0.42 11.90
CA LEU A 842 16.74 1.63 12.68
C LEU A 842 16.44 1.51 14.19
N ARG A 843 16.24 0.30 14.77
CA ARG A 843 15.92 0.16 16.21
C ARG A 843 16.88 -0.70 17.03
N ASP A 844 17.11 -0.22 18.24
CA ASP A 844 17.77 -0.85 19.39
C ASP A 844 17.08 -2.21 19.75
N PRO A 845 17.82 -3.26 20.16
CA PRO A 845 17.27 -4.57 20.56
C PRO A 845 16.25 -4.56 21.73
N GLY A 846 15.94 -3.40 22.31
CA GLY A 846 14.99 -3.22 23.41
C GLY A 846 13.58 -2.74 23.02
N GLY A 847 13.23 -2.70 21.72
CA GLY A 847 11.90 -2.27 21.26
C GLY A 847 10.77 -3.20 21.70
N ILE A 848 9.58 -2.64 21.98
CA ILE A 848 8.35 -3.40 22.27
C ILE A 848 8.04 -4.30 21.08
N ASP A 849 7.94 -5.61 21.32
CA ASP A 849 7.60 -6.59 20.28
C ASP A 849 6.24 -6.23 19.63
N PRO A 850 6.18 -6.00 18.31
CA PRO A 850 4.96 -5.60 17.62
C PRO A 850 3.82 -6.63 17.73
N LEU A 851 4.13 -7.90 18.01
CA LEU A 851 3.13 -8.95 18.18
C LEU A 851 2.65 -9.14 19.62
N SER A 852 3.32 -8.55 20.62
CA SER A 852 3.05 -8.79 22.05
C SER A 852 1.58 -8.60 22.46
N GLY A 853 0.95 -7.51 22.02
CA GLY A 853 -0.47 -7.24 22.28
C GLY A 853 -1.40 -8.27 21.63
N TYR A 854 -1.04 -8.76 20.45
CA TYR A 854 -1.79 -9.79 19.74
C TYR A 854 -1.64 -11.17 20.37
N LEU A 855 -0.41 -11.56 20.75
CA LEU A 855 -0.16 -12.82 21.45
C LEU A 855 -0.95 -12.89 22.77
N SER A 856 -1.07 -11.77 23.47
CA SER A 856 -1.91 -11.65 24.66
C SER A 856 -3.38 -11.94 24.35
N PHE A 857 -3.91 -11.41 23.23
CA PHE A 857 -5.28 -11.67 22.83
C PHE A 857 -5.53 -13.11 22.36
N VAL A 858 -4.62 -13.68 21.56
CA VAL A 858 -4.74 -15.08 21.12
C VAL A 858 -4.72 -16.04 22.32
N SER A 859 -3.96 -15.71 23.37
CA SER A 859 -4.03 -16.41 24.66
C SER A 859 -5.42 -16.32 25.30
N VAL A 860 -6.09 -15.16 25.20
CA VAL A 860 -7.48 -15.00 25.68
C VAL A 860 -8.42 -15.91 24.90
N ILE A 861 -8.31 -16.00 23.56
CA ILE A 861 -9.13 -16.92 22.76
C ILE A 861 -8.93 -18.37 23.26
N GLY A 862 -7.68 -18.80 23.46
CA GLY A 862 -7.34 -20.12 23.99
C GLY A 862 -7.98 -20.41 25.34
N ARG A 863 -7.90 -19.44 26.25
CA ARG A 863 -8.53 -19.53 27.58
C ARG A 863 -10.05 -19.65 27.48
N ARG A 864 -10.72 -18.77 26.72
CA ARG A 864 -12.19 -18.77 26.60
C ARG A 864 -12.72 -20.04 25.95
N LEU A 865 -12.03 -20.55 24.94
CA LEU A 865 -12.41 -21.82 24.31
C LEU A 865 -12.27 -23.00 25.27
N ALA A 866 -11.21 -23.04 26.09
CA ALA A 866 -11.04 -24.08 27.08
C ALA A 866 -12.05 -23.98 28.24
N GLU A 867 -12.37 -22.77 28.70
CA GLU A 867 -13.41 -22.53 29.71
C GLU A 867 -14.78 -23.02 29.19
N MET A 868 -15.12 -22.73 27.94
CA MET A 868 -16.33 -23.23 27.29
C MET A 868 -16.37 -24.77 27.28
N HIS A 869 -15.28 -25.42 26.85
CA HIS A 869 -15.19 -26.88 26.87
C HIS A 869 -15.27 -27.45 28.29
N SER A 870 -14.75 -26.74 29.30
CA SER A 870 -14.90 -27.16 30.70
C SER A 870 -16.34 -27.09 31.19
N VAL A 871 -17.15 -26.17 30.68
CA VAL A 871 -18.59 -26.12 30.95
C VAL A 871 -19.30 -27.30 30.25
N LEU A 872 -18.92 -27.59 29.00
CA LEU A 872 -19.47 -28.70 28.21
C LEU A 872 -19.04 -30.10 28.72
N ALA A 873 -17.97 -30.19 29.50
CA ALA A 873 -17.45 -31.42 30.10
C ALA A 873 -18.09 -31.77 31.47
N GLN A 874 -19.10 -31.02 31.93
CA GLN A 874 -19.76 -31.28 33.21
C GLN A 874 -20.77 -32.44 33.11
N PHE A 875 -20.82 -33.31 34.13
CA PHE A 875 -21.80 -34.41 34.22
C PHE A 875 -23.03 -33.97 35.02
N GLY A 876 -24.20 -34.55 34.73
CA GLY A 876 -25.49 -34.12 35.28
C GLY A 876 -26.28 -33.19 34.35
N THR A 877 -25.71 -32.93 33.18
CA THR A 877 -26.37 -32.31 32.03
C THR A 877 -27.22 -33.35 31.31
N GLY A 878 -28.25 -32.95 30.56
CA GLY A 878 -29.13 -33.89 29.84
C GLY A 878 -28.36 -34.85 28.90
N PRO A 879 -28.98 -35.95 28.42
CA PRO A 879 -28.29 -36.98 27.64
C PRO A 879 -27.52 -36.46 26.42
N ASP A 880 -27.99 -35.37 25.81
CA ASP A 880 -27.35 -34.75 24.63
C ASP A 880 -26.03 -34.00 24.95
N PHE A 881 -25.81 -33.61 26.21
CA PHE A 881 -24.60 -32.89 26.67
C PHE A 881 -23.75 -33.70 27.65
N ALA A 882 -24.28 -34.79 28.22
CA ALA A 882 -23.53 -35.65 29.13
C ALA A 882 -22.25 -36.19 28.44
N PRO A 883 -21.04 -35.93 28.98
CA PRO A 883 -19.80 -36.36 28.34
C PRO A 883 -19.71 -37.88 28.23
N GLU A 884 -19.13 -38.36 27.12
CA GLU A 884 -18.88 -39.79 26.86
C GLU A 884 -17.38 -40.07 26.80
N ARG A 885 -16.96 -41.33 26.86
CA ARG A 885 -15.56 -41.71 26.62
C ARG A 885 -15.43 -42.30 25.23
N ALA A 886 -14.38 -41.91 24.52
CA ALA A 886 -14.07 -42.46 23.21
C ALA A 886 -13.74 -43.96 23.31
N GLY A 887 -14.62 -44.80 22.78
CA GLY A 887 -14.42 -46.24 22.65
C GLY A 887 -13.84 -46.62 21.30
N GLU A 888 -13.68 -47.92 21.05
CA GLU A 888 -13.11 -48.44 19.79
C GLU A 888 -13.90 -47.98 18.55
N ALA A 889 -15.22 -47.85 18.66
CA ALA A 889 -16.09 -47.42 17.57
C ALA A 889 -15.82 -45.95 17.18
N GLU A 890 -15.64 -45.06 18.16
CA GLU A 890 -15.35 -43.65 17.90
C GLU A 890 -13.94 -43.44 17.35
N ILE A 891 -12.96 -44.19 17.87
CA ILE A 891 -11.58 -44.15 17.35
C ILE A 891 -11.54 -44.62 15.89
N ALA A 892 -12.22 -45.71 15.56
CA ALA A 892 -12.33 -46.18 14.18
C ALA A 892 -13.04 -45.15 13.29
N ALA A 893 -14.11 -44.52 13.78
CA ALA A 893 -14.82 -43.48 13.04
C ALA A 893 -13.96 -42.23 12.77
N TRP A 894 -13.11 -41.81 13.71
CA TRP A 894 -12.18 -40.70 13.48
C TRP A 894 -11.11 -41.02 12.45
N ALA A 895 -10.52 -42.22 12.52
CA ALA A 895 -9.53 -42.65 11.54
C ALA A 895 -10.11 -42.75 10.12
N GLU A 896 -11.29 -43.37 9.97
CA GLU A 896 -11.96 -43.50 8.68
C GLU A 896 -12.49 -42.16 8.15
N GLY A 897 -12.99 -41.28 9.02
CA GLY A 897 -13.41 -39.93 8.65
C GLY A 897 -12.25 -39.09 8.12
N ALA A 898 -11.13 -39.05 8.85
CA ALA A 898 -9.94 -38.32 8.41
C ALA A 898 -9.34 -38.90 7.12
N LYS A 899 -9.36 -40.22 6.96
CA LYS A 899 -8.93 -40.88 5.73
C LYS A 899 -9.85 -40.56 4.56
N GLY A 900 -11.17 -40.64 4.75
CA GLY A 900 -12.15 -40.28 3.71
C GLY A 900 -12.00 -38.83 3.26
N GLN A 901 -11.72 -37.92 4.19
CA GLN A 901 -11.45 -36.52 3.85
C GLN A 901 -10.14 -36.35 3.08
N LEU A 902 -9.08 -37.08 3.45
CA LEU A 902 -7.81 -37.10 2.71
C LEU A 902 -7.98 -37.66 1.29
N ASP A 903 -8.74 -38.76 1.14
CA ASP A 903 -9.05 -39.35 -0.16
C ASP A 903 -9.81 -38.36 -1.06
N ALA A 904 -10.78 -37.63 -0.51
CA ALA A 904 -11.49 -36.57 -1.22
C ALA A 904 -10.58 -35.39 -1.60
N ALA A 905 -9.66 -34.99 -0.71
CA ALA A 905 -8.70 -33.92 -0.97
C ALA A 905 -7.76 -34.29 -2.12
N VAL A 906 -7.22 -35.51 -2.11
CA VAL A 906 -6.36 -36.04 -3.19
C VAL A 906 -7.13 -36.06 -4.50
N ALA A 907 -8.36 -36.56 -4.52
CA ALA A 907 -9.18 -36.57 -5.73
C ALA A 907 -9.45 -35.15 -6.27
N ALA A 908 -9.71 -34.18 -5.39
CA ALA A 908 -9.96 -32.80 -5.76
C ALA A 908 -8.73 -32.13 -6.41
N VAL A 909 -7.54 -32.33 -5.84
CA VAL A 909 -6.30 -31.73 -6.39
C VAL A 909 -5.86 -32.40 -7.69
N GLU A 910 -6.15 -33.70 -7.86
CA GLU A 910 -5.85 -34.41 -9.11
C GLU A 910 -6.67 -33.89 -10.28
N GLN A 911 -7.94 -33.53 -10.06
CA GLN A 911 -8.81 -32.95 -11.10
C GLN A 911 -8.34 -31.58 -11.60
N MET A 912 -7.48 -30.88 -10.86
CA MET A 912 -7.00 -29.55 -11.21
C MET A 912 -5.49 -29.46 -11.43
N ALA A 913 -4.76 -30.57 -11.33
CA ALA A 913 -3.30 -30.60 -11.43
C ALA A 913 -2.78 -29.96 -12.73
N ASP A 914 -3.49 -30.16 -13.85
CA ASP A 914 -3.15 -29.61 -15.16
C ASP A 914 -3.36 -28.08 -15.27
N ARG A 915 -4.12 -27.49 -14.35
CA ARG A 915 -4.45 -26.05 -14.32
C ARG A 915 -3.67 -25.28 -13.25
N ALA A 916 -2.90 -25.98 -12.41
CA ALA A 916 -2.16 -25.40 -11.30
C ALA A 916 -0.78 -24.88 -11.73
N GLY A 917 -0.28 -23.83 -11.06
CA GLY A 917 1.06 -23.28 -11.29
C GLY A 917 2.20 -24.21 -10.84
N PRO A 918 3.46 -23.93 -11.22
CA PRO A 918 4.59 -24.84 -10.97
C PRO A 918 4.83 -25.19 -9.49
N GLU A 919 4.68 -24.21 -8.60
CA GLU A 919 4.83 -24.41 -7.16
C GLU A 919 3.73 -25.32 -6.57
N THR A 920 2.47 -25.04 -6.91
CA THR A 920 1.33 -25.86 -6.52
C THR A 920 1.43 -27.28 -7.08
N GLN A 921 1.89 -27.45 -8.31
CA GLN A 921 2.17 -28.78 -8.88
C GLN A 921 3.23 -29.54 -8.07
N GLY A 922 4.26 -28.84 -7.56
CA GLY A 922 5.24 -29.40 -6.65
C GLY A 922 4.59 -29.94 -5.37
N LEU A 923 3.73 -29.15 -4.73
CA LEU A 923 2.98 -29.56 -3.53
C LEU A 923 2.05 -30.75 -3.80
N ILE A 924 1.35 -30.77 -4.94
CA ILE A 924 0.47 -31.88 -5.33
C ILE A 924 1.27 -33.18 -5.50
N ARG A 925 2.44 -33.13 -6.13
CA ARG A 925 3.32 -34.31 -6.26
C ARG A 925 3.77 -34.82 -4.89
N ARG A 926 4.18 -33.92 -4.00
CA ARG A 926 4.58 -34.27 -2.64
C ARG A 926 3.45 -34.96 -1.87
N LEU A 927 2.24 -34.39 -1.89
CA LEU A 927 1.07 -35.01 -1.25
C LEU A 927 0.79 -36.42 -1.78
N ARG A 928 0.96 -36.63 -3.10
CA ARG A 928 0.81 -37.96 -3.72
C ARG A 928 1.85 -38.95 -3.20
N ASP A 929 3.12 -38.54 -3.15
CA ASP A 929 4.23 -39.38 -2.72
C ASP A 929 4.12 -39.75 -1.22
N GLU A 930 3.64 -38.81 -0.39
CA GLU A 930 3.50 -38.96 1.07
C GLU A 930 2.16 -39.58 1.50
N ARG A 931 1.18 -39.75 0.58
CA ARG A 931 -0.19 -40.22 0.87
C ARG A 931 -0.23 -41.46 1.76
N THR A 932 0.47 -42.52 1.39
CA THR A 932 0.44 -43.80 2.13
C THR A 932 1.02 -43.66 3.55
N ALA A 933 2.02 -42.78 3.73
CA ALA A 933 2.58 -42.48 5.03
C ALA A 933 1.57 -41.70 5.90
N ILE A 934 0.89 -40.71 5.33
CA ILE A 934 -0.18 -39.96 6.01
C ILE A 934 -1.33 -40.90 6.42
N GLU A 935 -1.81 -41.77 5.52
CA GLU A 935 -2.89 -42.72 5.82
C GLU A 935 -2.54 -43.69 6.97
N THR A 936 -1.33 -44.25 6.95
CA THR A 936 -0.86 -45.16 8.01
C THR A 936 -0.81 -44.43 9.36
N ARG A 937 -0.40 -43.17 9.33
CA ARG A 937 -0.31 -42.31 10.51
C ARG A 937 -1.68 -41.99 11.12
N LEU A 938 -2.70 -41.72 10.31
CA LEU A 938 -4.05 -41.36 10.79
C LEU A 938 -4.61 -42.37 11.78
N ARG A 939 -4.43 -43.67 11.52
CA ARG A 939 -4.87 -44.74 12.44
C ARG A 939 -4.15 -44.66 13.79
N ARG A 940 -2.82 -44.56 13.78
CA ARG A 940 -2.01 -44.45 15.00
C ARG A 940 -2.39 -43.20 15.81
N LEU A 941 -2.63 -42.08 15.15
CA LEU A 941 -3.02 -40.83 15.81
C LEU A 941 -4.41 -40.95 16.45
N ALA A 942 -5.35 -41.63 15.78
CA ALA A 942 -6.68 -41.89 16.35
C ALA A 942 -6.60 -42.80 17.58
N GLU A 943 -5.78 -43.86 17.57
CA GLU A 943 -5.61 -44.78 18.70
C GLU A 943 -5.19 -44.07 20.00
N ALA A 944 -4.40 -42.99 19.90
CA ALA A 944 -4.01 -42.18 21.06
C ALA A 944 -5.20 -41.52 21.78
N GLY A 945 -6.34 -41.36 21.10
CA GLY A 945 -7.58 -40.82 21.67
C GLY A 945 -8.39 -41.80 22.51
N ALA A 946 -7.98 -43.06 22.62
CA ALA A 946 -8.75 -44.05 23.37
C ALA A 946 -8.97 -43.61 24.83
N GLY A 947 -10.24 -43.55 25.25
CA GLY A 947 -10.62 -43.15 26.61
C GLY A 947 -10.66 -41.65 26.89
N THR A 948 -10.35 -40.77 25.93
CA THR A 948 -10.54 -39.31 26.07
C THR A 948 -12.02 -38.96 26.13
N LEU A 949 -12.38 -37.78 26.67
CA LEU A 949 -13.78 -37.38 26.73
C LEU A 949 -14.27 -36.84 25.40
N LEU A 950 -15.50 -37.20 25.08
CA LEU A 950 -16.31 -36.65 24.00
C LEU A 950 -17.31 -35.69 24.62
N THR A 951 -17.34 -34.46 24.13
CA THR A 951 -18.29 -33.44 24.56
C THR A 951 -19.01 -32.87 23.34
N ARG A 952 -20.01 -32.03 23.58
CA ARG A 952 -20.40 -31.07 22.54
C ARG A 952 -19.21 -30.15 22.23
N VAL A 953 -19.11 -29.76 20.97
CA VAL A 953 -18.06 -28.89 20.43
C VAL A 953 -18.72 -27.83 19.57
N HIS A 954 -18.02 -26.75 19.26
CA HIS A 954 -18.48 -25.74 18.31
C HIS A 954 -18.58 -26.33 16.89
N GLY A 955 -17.61 -27.16 16.50
CA GLY A 955 -17.68 -27.96 15.27
C GLY A 955 -17.28 -27.24 13.98
N ASP A 956 -16.97 -25.94 14.05
CA ASP A 956 -16.36 -25.17 12.94
C ASP A 956 -15.54 -23.97 13.44
N PHE A 957 -14.92 -24.06 14.63
CA PHE A 957 -14.32 -22.89 15.29
C PHE A 957 -13.15 -22.25 14.50
N HIS A 958 -13.28 -21.00 14.09
CA HIS A 958 -12.22 -20.21 13.43
C HIS A 958 -12.24 -18.72 13.82
N LEU A 959 -11.24 -17.92 13.41
CA LEU A 959 -11.12 -16.50 13.83
C LEU A 959 -12.33 -15.61 13.45
N GLY A 960 -13.07 -15.98 12.42
CA GLY A 960 -14.29 -15.28 11.99
C GLY A 960 -15.49 -15.50 12.91
N GLN A 961 -15.40 -16.49 13.81
CA GLN A 961 -16.41 -16.82 14.82
C GLN A 961 -16.01 -16.32 16.22
N VAL A 962 -15.05 -15.40 16.27
CA VAL A 962 -14.60 -14.74 17.49
C VAL A 962 -14.78 -13.25 17.34
N LEU A 963 -15.58 -12.64 18.21
CA LEU A 963 -15.69 -11.19 18.31
C LEU A 963 -14.64 -10.64 19.29
N VAL A 964 -14.01 -9.54 18.92
CA VAL A 964 -13.09 -8.80 19.77
C VAL A 964 -13.90 -7.77 20.55
N ALA A 965 -13.96 -7.87 21.88
CA ALA A 965 -14.73 -6.94 22.70
C ALA A 965 -13.99 -6.57 23.99
N GLN A 966 -13.62 -5.28 24.11
CA GLN A 966 -12.97 -4.71 25.31
C GLN A 966 -11.71 -5.47 25.80
N GLY A 967 -10.95 -6.06 24.88
CA GLY A 967 -9.77 -6.87 25.20
C GLY A 967 -10.06 -8.31 25.60
N ASP A 968 -11.32 -8.76 25.48
CA ASP A 968 -11.75 -10.15 25.64
C ASP A 968 -12.28 -10.74 24.32
N ALA A 969 -12.45 -12.06 24.29
CA ALA A 969 -12.93 -12.82 23.14
C ALA A 969 -14.34 -13.39 23.41
N PHE A 970 -15.26 -13.20 22.46
CA PHE A 970 -16.60 -13.77 22.50
C PHE A 970 -16.80 -14.76 21.36
N ILE A 971 -17.27 -15.96 21.68
CA ILE A 971 -17.49 -17.06 20.71
C ILE A 971 -18.91 -16.97 20.17
N ILE A 972 -19.06 -17.06 18.84
CA ILE A 972 -20.34 -16.93 18.13
C ILE A 972 -20.50 -18.03 17.08
N ASP A 973 -21.74 -18.27 16.61
CA ASP A 973 -22.05 -19.14 15.46
C ASP A 973 -21.81 -20.65 15.68
N PHE A 974 -22.47 -21.20 16.69
CA PHE A 974 -22.54 -22.63 17.06
C PHE A 974 -23.34 -23.51 16.07
N GLU A 975 -23.44 -23.14 14.79
CA GLU A 975 -24.15 -23.92 13.78
C GLU A 975 -23.40 -25.21 13.40
N GLY A 976 -22.06 -25.21 13.54
CA GLY A 976 -21.17 -26.21 12.95
C GLY A 976 -21.11 -26.13 11.43
N GLU A 977 -20.36 -27.02 10.78
CA GLU A 977 -20.20 -27.01 9.32
C GLU A 977 -21.54 -27.21 8.57
N PRO A 978 -22.10 -26.18 7.88
CA PRO A 978 -23.50 -26.20 7.40
C PRO A 978 -23.83 -27.27 6.35
N ILE A 979 -22.81 -27.85 5.72
CA ILE A 979 -22.94 -28.93 4.74
C ILE A 979 -23.32 -30.26 5.43
N LYS A 980 -22.98 -30.43 6.71
CA LYS A 980 -23.25 -31.65 7.46
C LYS A 980 -24.70 -31.70 7.98
N PRO A 981 -25.34 -32.89 7.99
CA PRO A 981 -26.68 -33.05 8.56
C PRO A 981 -26.74 -32.65 10.05
N ILE A 982 -27.88 -32.15 10.54
CA ILE A 982 -28.06 -31.81 11.97
C ILE A 982 -27.59 -32.90 12.94
N ALA A 983 -27.88 -34.17 12.64
CA ALA A 983 -27.49 -35.28 13.50
C ALA A 983 -25.96 -35.38 13.70
N GLU A 984 -25.18 -35.04 12.67
CA GLU A 984 -23.73 -35.03 12.72
C GLU A 984 -23.22 -33.76 13.44
N ARG A 985 -23.82 -32.60 13.17
CA ARG A 985 -23.48 -31.32 13.82
C ARG A 985 -23.75 -31.32 15.33
N ARG A 986 -24.70 -32.14 15.80
CA ARG A 986 -25.00 -32.34 17.23
C ARG A 986 -24.17 -33.43 17.91
N LYS A 987 -23.40 -34.22 17.15
CA LYS A 987 -22.66 -35.37 17.68
C LYS A 987 -21.56 -34.92 18.64
N LYS A 988 -21.40 -35.63 19.74
CA LYS A 988 -20.27 -35.41 20.66
C LYS A 988 -18.97 -35.82 19.98
N SER A 989 -17.92 -35.02 20.17
CA SER A 989 -16.62 -35.23 19.56
C SER A 989 -15.51 -34.74 20.49
N SER A 990 -14.26 -34.87 20.04
CA SER A 990 -13.12 -34.34 20.78
C SER A 990 -13.08 -32.80 20.70
N PRO A 991 -12.94 -32.09 21.83
CA PRO A 991 -12.70 -30.65 21.88
C PRO A 991 -11.51 -30.17 21.02
N LEU A 992 -10.56 -31.06 20.72
CA LEU A 992 -9.40 -30.74 19.89
C LEU A 992 -9.76 -30.45 18.42
N ARG A 993 -10.97 -30.76 17.96
CA ARG A 993 -11.46 -30.31 16.64
C ARG A 993 -11.56 -28.80 16.55
N ASP A 994 -12.07 -28.14 17.59
CA ASP A 994 -12.17 -26.66 17.62
C ASP A 994 -10.78 -26.02 17.74
N VAL A 995 -9.88 -26.64 18.50
CA VAL A 995 -8.47 -26.21 18.61
C VAL A 995 -7.78 -26.29 17.24
N ALA A 996 -7.99 -27.39 16.49
CA ALA A 996 -7.45 -27.55 15.15
C ALA A 996 -8.00 -26.49 14.18
N GLY A 997 -9.30 -26.19 14.24
CA GLY A 997 -9.93 -25.15 13.43
C GLY A 997 -9.28 -23.77 13.61
N LEU A 998 -9.06 -23.33 14.86
CA LEU A 998 -8.43 -22.03 15.10
C LEU A 998 -6.95 -22.00 14.67
N LEU A 999 -6.19 -23.05 14.95
CA LEU A 999 -4.78 -23.14 14.52
C LEU A 999 -4.67 -23.09 12.99
N ARG A 1000 -5.63 -23.69 12.28
CA ARG A 1000 -5.70 -23.57 10.83
C ARG A 1000 -6.06 -22.17 10.37
N SER A 1001 -7.01 -21.52 11.04
CA SER A 1001 -7.36 -20.12 10.79
C SER A 1001 -6.17 -19.16 10.96
N LEU A 1002 -5.33 -19.33 11.99
CA LEU A 1002 -4.12 -18.51 12.20
C LEU A 1002 -3.12 -18.65 11.04
N ASP A 1003 -2.93 -19.86 10.53
CA ASP A 1003 -2.02 -20.11 9.40
C ASP A 1003 -2.58 -19.58 8.07
N TYR A 1004 -3.90 -19.65 7.89
CA TYR A 1004 -4.60 -19.03 6.78
C TYR A 1004 -4.42 -17.51 6.79
N ALA A 1005 -4.51 -16.87 7.96
CA ALA A 1005 -4.27 -15.43 8.10
C ALA A 1005 -2.82 -15.08 7.72
N ALA A 1006 -1.85 -15.88 8.18
CA ALA A 1006 -0.45 -15.72 7.83
C ALA A 1006 -0.20 -15.86 6.31
N ALA A 1007 -0.78 -16.88 5.67
CA ALA A 1007 -0.65 -17.08 4.23
C ALA A 1007 -1.34 -15.98 3.40
N THR A 1008 -2.43 -15.41 3.90
CA THR A 1008 -3.13 -14.29 3.25
C THR A 1008 -2.25 -13.04 3.23
N VAL A 1009 -1.62 -12.70 4.36
CA VAL A 1009 -0.68 -11.56 4.44
C VAL A 1009 0.59 -11.83 3.62
N GLU A 1010 1.07 -13.07 3.64
CA GLU A 1010 2.22 -13.52 2.83
C GLU A 1010 2.00 -13.23 1.34
N ARG A 1011 0.86 -13.64 0.78
CA ARG A 1011 0.50 -13.34 -0.62
C ARG A 1011 0.39 -11.85 -0.91
N ALA A 1012 -0.25 -11.08 -0.03
CA ALA A 1012 -0.38 -9.64 -0.20
C ALA A 1012 0.97 -8.90 -0.15
N ALA A 1013 1.89 -9.38 0.69
CA ALA A 1013 3.23 -8.82 0.81
C ALA A 1013 4.12 -9.17 -0.41
N PHE A 1014 4.04 -10.39 -0.93
CA PHE A 1014 4.85 -10.85 -2.08
C PHE A 1014 4.37 -10.29 -3.43
N ALA A 1015 3.08 -10.00 -3.59
CA ALA A 1015 2.59 -9.25 -4.75
C ALA A 1015 3.17 -7.82 -4.85
N ALA A 1016 3.82 -7.34 -3.79
CA ALA A 1016 4.30 -5.96 -3.65
C ALA A 1016 5.84 -5.77 -3.60
N SER A 1017 6.69 -6.82 -3.65
CA SER A 1017 8.17 -6.66 -3.53
C SER A 1017 9.03 -7.92 -3.84
N GLU A 1018 10.22 -7.72 -4.48
CA GLU A 1018 11.34 -8.68 -4.58
C GLU A 1018 12.51 -8.38 -3.58
N ARG A 1019 12.43 -7.33 -2.75
CA ARG A 1019 13.47 -7.01 -1.75
C ARG A 1019 12.87 -6.77 -0.36
N GLY A 1020 13.27 -7.60 0.59
CA GLY A 1020 12.74 -7.64 1.97
C GLY A 1020 12.17 -9.00 2.37
N GLU A 1021 12.12 -9.95 1.42
CA GLU A 1021 11.52 -11.28 1.56
C GLU A 1021 11.95 -11.97 2.86
N ASP A 1022 13.26 -12.07 3.14
CA ASP A 1022 13.77 -12.81 4.30
C ASP A 1022 13.21 -12.32 5.64
N ARG A 1023 13.07 -10.99 5.85
CA ARG A 1023 12.60 -10.43 7.13
C ARG A 1023 11.08 -10.44 7.25
N GLN A 1024 10.38 -10.13 6.16
CA GLN A 1024 8.92 -10.23 6.11
C GLN A 1024 8.50 -11.69 6.33
N GLN A 1025 9.18 -12.62 5.67
CA GLN A 1025 8.98 -14.05 5.83
C GLN A 1025 9.37 -14.52 7.24
N ALA A 1026 10.47 -14.01 7.82
CA ALA A 1026 10.81 -14.29 9.22
C ALA A 1026 9.74 -13.78 10.21
N MET A 1027 9.16 -12.59 9.98
CA MET A 1027 8.07 -12.06 10.80
C MET A 1027 6.81 -12.92 10.70
N ILE A 1028 6.43 -13.32 9.48
CA ILE A 1028 5.28 -14.20 9.24
C ILE A 1028 5.50 -15.59 9.85
N ALA A 1029 6.70 -16.16 9.70
CA ALA A 1029 7.07 -17.44 10.30
C ALA A 1029 7.06 -17.38 11.84
N ARG A 1030 7.55 -16.27 12.41
CA ARG A 1030 7.49 -16.01 13.85
C ARG A 1030 6.05 -15.91 14.33
N PHE A 1031 5.20 -15.13 13.65
CA PHE A 1031 3.77 -15.05 13.94
C PHE A 1031 3.10 -16.43 13.96
N ARG A 1032 3.32 -17.27 12.92
CA ARG A 1032 2.76 -18.62 12.83
C ARG A 1032 3.13 -19.47 14.05
N THR A 1033 4.35 -19.32 14.56
CA THR A 1033 4.88 -20.12 15.67
C THR A 1033 4.38 -19.58 17.01
N ASP A 1034 4.58 -18.29 17.26
CA ASP A 1034 4.31 -17.67 18.56
C ASP A 1034 2.80 -17.59 18.83
N ALA A 1035 1.97 -17.27 17.83
CA ALA A 1035 0.52 -17.21 18.00
C ALA A 1035 -0.07 -18.61 18.28
N ALA A 1036 0.40 -19.63 17.57
CA ALA A 1036 -0.03 -21.01 17.82
C ALA A 1036 0.39 -21.49 19.22
N ALA A 1037 1.61 -21.19 19.64
CA ALA A 1037 2.11 -21.53 20.98
C ALA A 1037 1.29 -20.83 22.08
N ALA A 1038 1.10 -19.51 21.97
CA ALA A 1038 0.33 -18.72 22.94
C ALA A 1038 -1.11 -19.21 23.09
N PHE A 1039 -1.77 -19.56 21.98
CA PHE A 1039 -3.11 -20.17 22.00
C PHE A 1039 -3.12 -21.52 22.72
N ILE A 1040 -2.22 -22.43 22.33
CA ILE A 1040 -2.15 -23.79 22.87
C ILE A 1040 -1.83 -23.76 24.36
N GLU A 1041 -0.84 -22.97 24.79
CA GLU A 1041 -0.44 -22.85 26.19
C GLU A 1041 -1.62 -22.37 27.05
N ALA A 1042 -2.32 -21.32 26.61
CA ALA A 1042 -3.47 -20.78 27.34
C ALA A 1042 -4.65 -21.77 27.40
N TYR A 1043 -4.91 -22.51 26.31
CA TYR A 1043 -5.95 -23.54 26.30
C TYR A 1043 -5.59 -24.70 27.25
N ARG A 1044 -4.36 -25.21 27.16
CA ARG A 1044 -3.87 -26.34 27.97
C ARG A 1044 -3.86 -26.01 29.45
N ALA A 1045 -3.50 -24.79 29.83
CA ALA A 1045 -3.50 -24.33 31.21
C ALA A 1045 -4.88 -24.52 31.88
N VAL A 1046 -5.96 -24.26 31.15
CA VAL A 1046 -7.33 -24.50 31.63
C VAL A 1046 -7.72 -25.98 31.49
N ALA A 1047 -7.46 -26.61 30.35
CA ALA A 1047 -7.87 -28.00 30.09
C ALA A 1047 -7.28 -29.02 31.09
N MET A 1048 -6.02 -28.82 31.50
CA MET A 1048 -5.31 -29.72 32.42
C MET A 1048 -5.68 -29.48 33.89
N THR A 1049 -6.15 -28.28 34.23
CA THR A 1049 -6.57 -27.91 35.60
C THR A 1049 -8.08 -28.02 35.79
N ALA A 1050 -8.84 -28.26 34.72
CA ALA A 1050 -10.27 -28.47 34.77
C ALA A 1050 -10.62 -29.61 35.73
N PRO A 1051 -11.73 -29.51 36.48
CA PRO A 1051 -12.18 -30.58 37.39
C PRO A 1051 -12.31 -31.95 36.72
N ARG A 1052 -12.52 -31.96 35.39
CA ARG A 1052 -12.54 -33.14 34.54
C ARG A 1052 -11.82 -32.85 33.23
N PRO A 1053 -10.52 -33.19 33.11
CA PRO A 1053 -9.79 -33.03 31.85
C PRO A 1053 -10.42 -33.90 30.76
N TRP A 1054 -10.65 -33.32 29.59
CA TRP A 1054 -11.20 -34.03 28.41
C TRP A 1054 -10.14 -34.71 27.55
N ILE A 1055 -8.87 -34.39 27.80
CA ILE A 1055 -7.72 -34.90 27.07
C ILE A 1055 -6.57 -35.14 28.06
N THR A 1056 -5.78 -36.17 27.83
CA THR A 1056 -4.59 -36.45 28.65
C THR A 1056 -3.35 -35.82 28.02
N GLU A 1057 -2.33 -35.56 28.83
CA GLU A 1057 -1.03 -35.08 28.36
C GLU A 1057 -0.43 -35.97 27.27
N ALA A 1058 -0.55 -37.30 27.41
CA ALA A 1058 -0.05 -38.26 26.44
C ALA A 1058 -0.84 -38.28 25.12
N ALA A 1059 -2.15 -38.01 25.16
CA ALA A 1059 -3.02 -38.06 23.98
C ALA A 1059 -3.09 -36.72 23.22
N TRP A 1060 -2.82 -35.59 23.89
CA TRP A 1060 -2.98 -34.23 23.36
C TRP A 1060 -2.36 -34.05 21.97
N ARG A 1061 -1.07 -34.35 21.86
CA ARG A 1061 -0.28 -34.11 20.65
C ARG A 1061 -0.82 -34.88 19.45
N ASP A 1062 -1.07 -36.16 19.64
CA ASP A 1062 -1.45 -37.06 18.55
C ASP A 1062 -2.90 -36.84 18.10
N VAL A 1063 -3.82 -36.62 19.05
CA VAL A 1063 -5.23 -36.34 18.74
C VAL A 1063 -5.37 -34.96 18.06
N LEU A 1064 -4.60 -33.95 18.48
CA LEU A 1064 -4.61 -32.65 17.80
C LEU A 1064 -4.08 -32.77 16.37
N ALA A 1065 -3.01 -33.52 16.16
CA ALA A 1065 -2.44 -33.76 14.85
C ALA A 1065 -3.44 -34.44 13.90
N LEU A 1066 -4.22 -35.40 14.39
CA LEU A 1066 -5.29 -36.05 13.64
C LEU A 1066 -6.28 -35.03 13.07
N PHE A 1067 -6.82 -34.16 13.93
CA PHE A 1067 -7.82 -33.18 13.52
C PHE A 1067 -7.24 -32.03 12.70
N MET A 1068 -5.96 -31.69 12.89
CA MET A 1068 -5.25 -30.75 12.01
C MET A 1068 -5.13 -31.28 10.58
N ILE A 1069 -4.84 -32.58 10.42
CA ILE A 1069 -4.78 -33.23 9.10
C ILE A 1069 -6.19 -33.30 8.48
N GLU A 1070 -7.19 -33.73 9.25
CA GLU A 1070 -8.59 -33.81 8.78
C GLU A 1070 -9.10 -32.43 8.33
N LYS A 1071 -8.86 -31.36 9.10
CA LYS A 1071 -9.30 -30.00 8.75
C LYS A 1071 -8.56 -29.47 7.53
N ALA A 1072 -7.25 -29.67 7.42
CA ALA A 1072 -6.50 -29.27 6.23
C ALA A 1072 -6.98 -30.00 4.96
N ALA A 1073 -7.30 -31.29 5.05
CA ALA A 1073 -7.89 -32.04 3.94
C ALA A 1073 -9.30 -31.51 3.56
N TYR A 1074 -10.10 -31.15 4.55
CA TYR A 1074 -11.40 -30.49 4.32
C TYR A 1074 -11.24 -29.14 3.59
N GLU A 1075 -10.31 -28.31 4.04
CA GLU A 1075 -10.01 -27.01 3.44
C GLU A 1075 -9.56 -27.14 1.97
N ILE A 1076 -8.74 -28.16 1.64
CA ILE A 1076 -8.38 -28.46 0.25
C ILE A 1076 -9.63 -28.71 -0.61
N CYS A 1077 -10.57 -29.54 -0.14
CA CYS A 1077 -11.82 -29.79 -0.86
C CYS A 1077 -12.66 -28.52 -1.01
N TYR A 1078 -12.73 -27.71 0.04
CA TYR A 1078 -13.50 -26.47 0.04
C TYR A 1078 -12.94 -25.45 -0.96
N GLU A 1079 -11.62 -25.19 -0.94
CA GLU A 1079 -10.99 -24.25 -1.86
C GLU A 1079 -11.01 -24.77 -3.30
N ALA A 1080 -10.89 -26.09 -3.49
CA ALA A 1080 -11.02 -26.69 -4.80
C ALA A 1080 -12.38 -26.42 -5.46
N ALA A 1081 -13.46 -26.40 -4.68
CA ALA A 1081 -14.81 -26.14 -5.17
C ALA A 1081 -15.11 -24.64 -5.32
N ASN A 1082 -14.61 -23.79 -4.41
CA ASN A 1082 -15.06 -22.40 -4.30
C ASN A 1082 -14.02 -21.37 -4.77
N ARG A 1083 -12.71 -21.60 -4.52
CA ARG A 1083 -11.62 -20.65 -4.85
C ARG A 1083 -10.35 -21.40 -5.27
N PRO A 1084 -10.30 -21.99 -6.49
CA PRO A 1084 -9.19 -22.84 -6.91
C PRO A 1084 -7.80 -22.16 -6.86
N GLY A 1085 -7.74 -20.84 -7.02
CA GLY A 1085 -6.50 -20.07 -6.93
C GLY A 1085 -5.91 -19.93 -5.51
N TRP A 1086 -6.58 -20.45 -4.48
CA TRP A 1086 -6.14 -20.40 -3.08
C TRP A 1086 -5.72 -21.78 -2.52
N ILE A 1087 -5.67 -22.81 -3.37
CA ILE A 1087 -5.48 -24.20 -2.93
C ILE A 1087 -4.07 -24.51 -2.41
N ASP A 1088 -3.08 -23.72 -2.82
CA ASP A 1088 -1.71 -23.77 -2.31
C ASP A 1088 -1.62 -23.56 -0.79
N ILE A 1089 -2.50 -22.74 -0.21
CA ILE A 1089 -2.52 -22.45 1.22
C ILE A 1089 -2.76 -23.72 2.07
N PRO A 1090 -3.91 -24.43 1.93
CA PRO A 1090 -4.16 -25.62 2.72
C PRO A 1090 -3.26 -26.80 2.31
N LEU A 1091 -2.80 -26.88 1.06
CA LEU A 1091 -1.80 -27.87 0.62
C LEU A 1091 -0.47 -27.71 1.35
N SER A 1092 0.07 -26.49 1.36
CA SER A 1092 1.31 -26.15 2.06
C SER A 1092 1.17 -26.38 3.58
N GLY A 1093 0.00 -26.06 4.14
CA GLY A 1093 -0.35 -26.36 5.52
C GLY A 1093 -0.32 -27.85 5.85
N LEU A 1094 -0.92 -28.70 5.01
CA LEU A 1094 -0.96 -30.15 5.18
C LEU A 1094 0.44 -30.78 5.14
N VAL A 1095 1.28 -30.37 4.17
CA VAL A 1095 2.67 -30.83 4.07
C VAL A 1095 3.47 -30.45 5.32
N ARG A 1096 3.35 -29.20 5.80
CA ARG A 1096 4.02 -28.76 7.05
C ARG A 1096 3.58 -29.56 8.27
N ILE A 1097 2.28 -29.88 8.39
CA ILE A 1097 1.77 -30.70 9.49
C ILE A 1097 2.41 -32.09 9.45
N HIS A 1098 2.57 -32.67 8.26
CA HIS A 1098 3.19 -33.98 8.09
C HIS A 1098 4.68 -33.98 8.47
N GLU A 1099 5.47 -33.05 7.92
CA GLU A 1099 6.92 -32.95 8.12
C GLU A 1099 7.34 -32.78 9.59
N ARG A 1100 6.66 -31.91 10.35
CA ARG A 1100 6.93 -31.66 11.78
C ARG A 1100 6.84 -32.92 12.65
N HIS A 1101 6.24 -33.95 12.10
CA HIS A 1101 5.72 -35.07 12.83
C HIS A 1101 6.43 -36.37 12.40
N GLU A 1102 7.18 -36.36 11.29
CA GLU A 1102 8.17 -37.38 10.92
C GLU A 1102 9.56 -37.14 11.56
N GLY A 1103 9.95 -35.88 11.78
CA GLY A 1103 11.31 -35.51 12.19
C GLY A 1103 11.75 -35.86 13.62
N GLY A 1104 10.94 -36.54 14.44
CA GLY A 1104 11.29 -36.97 15.81
C GLY A 1104 11.74 -35.87 16.79
N GLY A 1105 11.67 -34.59 16.39
CA GLY A 1105 12.20 -33.45 17.13
C GLY A 1105 11.21 -32.89 18.14
N ASP A 1106 11.70 -32.67 19.35
CA ASP A 1106 11.03 -32.08 20.50
C ASP A 1106 10.80 -30.55 20.37
N ALA A 1107 10.65 -30.04 19.14
CA ALA A 1107 10.54 -28.61 18.87
C ALA A 1107 9.12 -28.23 18.46
N GLY A 1108 8.36 -27.64 19.39
CA GLY A 1108 7.30 -26.68 19.05
C GLY A 1108 5.84 -27.14 19.11
N ILE A 1109 5.47 -28.02 20.05
CA ILE A 1109 4.10 -28.08 20.61
C ILE A 1109 4.19 -28.04 22.15
N GLY A 1110 5.20 -27.32 22.65
CA GLY A 1110 5.39 -27.02 24.07
C GLY A 1110 4.46 -25.89 24.46
#